data_AF-A0A9X3EMC3-F1
#
_entry.id   AF-A0A9X3EMC3-F1
#
_cell.length_a   1.000
_cell.length_b   1.000
_cell.length_c   1.000
_cell.angle_alpha   90.00
_cell.angle_beta   90.00
_cell.angle_gamma   90.00
#
_symmetry.space_group_name_H-M   'P 1'
#
loop_
_entity.id
_entity.type
_entity.pdbx_description
1 polymer ?
#
loop_
_entity_poly.entity_id
_entity_poly.type
_entity_poly.pdbx_seq_one_letter_code
_entity_poly.pdbx_strand_id
1 'polypeptide(L)'
;MVGAREPAGARRHSGAPTAGPGRPRSVGVRREPRVQPVARLAGARAGRQHLRSAPGGLPRLCRQSPGRQRPAARRADRAAARHVGRRSSVSHGRRSPDRARRDPPCDRHRPRRQQRERVPVRTRGGRCPARARRGLARLDRGAQTASRALPDLRLQRRGRGRRRDHGQLRRHHLAGPCRQQQGRLVPVAARVRHPRGRDGHAAAAQRRRARARARAPRDRRRAGRGPRQVHRRPDDRRPFQGTSVQLGQLRTDDAGRLVFLGGHGVSASPTNQPIFDPNVPTTFINADGWYDDTSDGPVTATVRIEGAEIPVEGAWVVTAPPDYGPGVLGVRTLHDLLVDVYVQAGWLPAQHDVAFKRDVWPLLRRLSGLQWNNHGFAVAFGAGSRLDFDDPALAAELAWKPAQGGYDRNQEIRRQVANSFRPSTPSDGNQLPWPWLYGDAMESVAVDNPRQNAAITWTQEQVLARWVAGDFIDDLAVELPTYAAIEEVPLAEQPGMLDRAALDHALADAFHPGCEVTWPIRHLTMFDRPFRIRHRPAGTPAPSYGSTLTQSVALGPNGPLHEQGPGDLTRWMGLPWQADTAFCRAGYDKAYDPFIPSFWPARVPNQVLTLEQYRVLMDTSRPLETRRDAFAARADWNARLRGSAPEQMVQMVHEFHEMGLLEVQPGPSDVPGVPSRLRVAAGGVAGPLKGEAAELEPHEWPVPVHKPARR
;
A
#
# COMPACT_ATOMS: atom_id res chain seq x y z
N MET A 1 -38.52 -65.39 29.05
CA MET A 1 -39.66 -65.61 28.14
C MET A 1 -39.26 -64.95 26.81
N VAL A 2 -39.00 -65.72 25.74
CA VAL A 2 -39.96 -66.11 24.69
C VAL A 2 -40.51 -64.88 23.93
N GLY A 3 -40.31 -64.69 22.61
CA GLY A 3 -39.60 -65.48 21.58
C GLY A 3 -39.17 -64.59 20.40
N ALA A 4 -38.19 -64.98 19.56
CA ALA A 4 -38.36 -65.73 18.30
C ALA A 4 -38.92 -64.89 17.11
N ARG A 5 -38.45 -64.97 15.86
CA ARG A 5 -37.40 -65.83 15.25
C ARG A 5 -36.75 -65.19 13.99
N GLU A 6 -35.71 -65.87 13.48
CA GLU A 6 -34.67 -65.43 12.53
C GLU A 6 -34.96 -65.73 11.01
N PRO A 7 -34.00 -65.55 10.04
CA PRO A 7 -34.30 -65.24 8.62
C PRO A 7 -33.77 -66.27 7.58
N ALA A 8 -33.75 -65.90 6.28
CA ALA A 8 -32.86 -66.44 5.23
C ALA A 8 -32.80 -65.48 4.01
N GLY A 9 -31.77 -65.43 3.14
CA GLY A 9 -30.43 -66.03 3.21
C GLY A 9 -29.78 -66.29 1.82
N ALA A 10 -28.43 -66.27 1.74
CA ALA A 10 -27.58 -66.82 0.64
C ALA A 10 -27.66 -66.15 -0.77
N ARG A 11 -26.66 -66.24 -1.69
CA ARG A 11 -25.21 -66.62 -1.63
C ARG A 11 -24.43 -66.03 -2.84
N ARG A 12 -23.14 -65.75 -2.59
CA ARG A 12 -21.94 -65.59 -3.46
C ARG A 12 -22.01 -66.26 -4.88
N HIS A 13 -21.33 -65.82 -5.96
CA HIS A 13 -19.85 -65.78 -6.12
C HIS A 13 -19.36 -65.17 -7.48
N SER A 14 -18.18 -64.50 -7.46
CA SER A 14 -17.11 -64.37 -8.50
C SER A 14 -17.40 -64.20 -10.02
N GLY A 15 -16.71 -63.25 -10.69
CA GLY A 15 -16.39 -63.33 -12.13
C GLY A 15 -15.97 -62.03 -12.85
N ALA A 16 -14.71 -61.95 -13.29
CA ALA A 16 -14.16 -61.04 -14.31
C ALA A 16 -13.30 -61.91 -15.28
N PRO A 17 -12.85 -61.50 -16.51
CA PRO A 17 -12.51 -60.12 -16.92
C PRO A 17 -12.65 -59.76 -18.45
N THR A 18 -12.06 -58.61 -18.85
CA THR A 18 -11.45 -58.24 -20.17
C THR A 18 -12.25 -58.05 -21.50
N ALA A 19 -12.24 -56.78 -21.97
CA ALA A 19 -11.66 -56.29 -23.25
C ALA A 19 -12.31 -56.47 -24.67
N GLY A 20 -13.22 -55.55 -25.06
CA GLY A 20 -13.34 -54.91 -26.41
C GLY A 20 -13.71 -55.78 -27.64
N PRO A 21 -13.61 -55.25 -28.89
CA PRO A 21 -13.94 -53.88 -29.38
C PRO A 21 -14.83 -53.89 -30.66
N GLY A 22 -15.39 -52.75 -31.12
CA GLY A 22 -16.01 -52.68 -32.47
C GLY A 22 -16.80 -51.42 -32.88
N ARG A 23 -16.83 -51.12 -34.20
CA ARG A 23 -17.71 -50.16 -34.91
C ARG A 23 -18.41 -50.86 -36.09
N PRO A 24 -19.56 -50.36 -36.57
CA PRO A 24 -19.63 -50.00 -38.01
C PRO A 24 -20.32 -48.63 -38.27
N ARG A 25 -20.90 -48.40 -39.47
CA ARG A 25 -21.16 -47.07 -40.08
C ARG A 25 -22.58 -46.86 -40.68
N SER A 26 -23.01 -45.58 -40.70
CA SER A 26 -23.66 -44.83 -41.81
C SER A 26 -25.15 -45.03 -42.23
N VAL A 27 -25.67 -43.97 -42.90
CA VAL A 27 -26.96 -43.79 -43.64
C VAL A 27 -28.21 -43.47 -42.77
N GLY A 28 -29.11 -42.51 -43.07
CA GLY A 28 -29.01 -41.36 -43.99
C GLY A 28 -30.34 -40.69 -44.47
N VAL A 29 -30.36 -39.34 -44.50
CA VAL A 29 -31.04 -38.43 -45.48
C VAL A 29 -32.53 -37.97 -45.32
N ARG A 30 -32.76 -36.64 -45.53
CA ARG A 30 -34.02 -35.85 -45.80
C ARG A 30 -34.98 -35.59 -44.62
N ARG A 31 -35.63 -34.40 -44.46
CA ARG A 31 -36.09 -33.35 -45.42
C ARG A 31 -36.11 -31.92 -44.78
N GLU A 32 -35.97 -30.86 -45.58
CA GLU A 32 -36.40 -29.46 -45.27
C GLU A 32 -37.67 -29.10 -46.05
N PRO A 33 -38.46 -28.08 -45.62
CA PRO A 33 -38.28 -26.66 -46.03
C PRO A 33 -38.42 -25.66 -44.84
N ARG A 34 -38.14 -24.34 -44.86
CA ARG A 34 -37.49 -23.32 -45.74
C ARG A 34 -37.14 -22.09 -44.81
N VAL A 35 -36.83 -20.83 -45.14
CA VAL A 35 -37.02 -19.89 -46.29
C VAL A 35 -35.72 -19.02 -46.45
N GLN A 36 -35.78 -17.90 -47.19
CA GLN A 36 -34.68 -17.03 -47.65
C GLN A 36 -34.52 -15.71 -46.86
N PRO A 37 -33.29 -15.13 -46.83
CA PRO A 37 -33.02 -13.69 -46.88
C PRO A 37 -32.61 -13.22 -48.31
N VAL A 38 -32.62 -11.91 -48.59
CA VAL A 38 -32.42 -11.34 -49.94
C VAL A 38 -31.33 -10.26 -50.03
N ALA A 39 -30.42 -10.43 -51.01
CA ALA A 39 -29.57 -9.46 -51.77
C ALA A 39 -29.01 -8.19 -51.07
N ARG A 40 -27.68 -7.97 -50.98
CA ARG A 40 -26.62 -7.75 -52.02
C ARG A 40 -26.62 -6.36 -52.69
N LEU A 41 -25.45 -5.71 -52.70
CA LEU A 41 -24.76 -5.24 -53.93
C LEU A 41 -23.25 -5.01 -53.64
N ALA A 42 -22.42 -4.81 -54.67
CA ALA A 42 -20.94 -4.83 -54.56
C ALA A 42 -20.19 -4.08 -55.68
N GLY A 43 -18.92 -3.74 -55.42
CA GLY A 43 -17.93 -3.21 -56.38
C GLY A 43 -16.75 -2.55 -55.64
N ALA A 44 -15.49 -2.57 -56.11
CA ALA A 44 -14.87 -3.24 -57.26
C ALA A 44 -13.38 -3.58 -56.97
N ARG A 45 -12.65 -4.21 -57.92
CA ARG A 45 -11.24 -4.65 -57.75
C ARG A 45 -10.26 -3.94 -58.71
N ALA A 46 -9.13 -3.46 -58.19
CA ALA A 46 -7.80 -3.38 -58.82
C ALA A 46 -6.78 -2.94 -57.75
N GLY A 47 -5.49 -3.28 -57.75
CA GLY A 47 -4.68 -4.19 -58.57
C GLY A 47 -3.34 -4.50 -57.86
N ARG A 48 -2.53 -5.46 -58.34
CA ARG A 48 -1.23 -5.81 -57.74
C ARG A 48 -0.07 -4.99 -58.35
N GLN A 49 0.94 -4.66 -57.54
CA GLN A 49 2.35 -4.72 -57.95
C GLN A 49 3.30 -4.76 -56.73
N HIS A 50 4.50 -5.31 -56.91
CA HIS A 50 5.59 -5.31 -55.92
C HIS A 50 6.53 -4.12 -56.16
N LEU A 51 7.20 -3.65 -55.10
CA LEU A 51 8.65 -3.35 -55.14
C LEU A 51 9.24 -3.24 -53.72
N ARG A 52 10.57 -3.25 -53.63
CA ARG A 52 11.35 -3.10 -52.38
C ARG A 52 11.88 -1.67 -52.24
N SER A 53 12.41 -1.40 -51.04
CA SER A 53 13.49 -0.44 -50.71
C SER A 53 13.12 0.74 -49.81
N ALA A 54 14.03 1.04 -48.89
CA ALA A 54 14.15 2.26 -48.11
C ALA A 54 15.47 2.98 -48.56
N PRO A 55 15.94 4.10 -47.98
CA PRO A 55 15.36 4.91 -46.89
C PRO A 55 15.39 6.45 -47.11
N GLY A 56 14.77 7.20 -46.18
CA GLY A 56 15.20 8.56 -45.81
C GLY A 56 14.45 9.75 -46.45
N GLY A 57 14.65 10.93 -45.85
CA GLY A 57 14.21 12.23 -46.41
C GLY A 57 13.14 12.98 -45.60
N LEU A 58 13.55 13.98 -44.81
CA LEU A 58 12.69 15.11 -44.42
C LEU A 58 12.61 16.11 -45.59
N PRO A 59 11.49 16.82 -45.74
CA PRO A 59 11.62 18.28 -45.72
C PRO A 59 10.51 19.02 -44.93
N ARG A 60 10.80 20.28 -44.58
CA ARG A 60 9.82 21.25 -44.04
C ARG A 60 9.22 22.09 -45.16
N LEU A 61 7.92 22.40 -45.09
CA LEU A 61 7.23 23.62 -45.54
C LEU A 61 5.87 23.64 -44.78
N CYS A 62 5.45 24.63 -44.00
CA CYS A 62 5.24 26.09 -44.21
C CYS A 62 4.00 26.46 -45.02
N ARG A 63 3.08 27.19 -44.35
CA ARG A 63 1.83 27.81 -44.85
C ARG A 63 0.71 26.79 -45.17
N GLN A 64 -0.58 27.13 -45.11
CA GLN A 64 -1.25 28.44 -44.98
C GLN A 64 -2.56 28.34 -44.17
N SER A 65 -3.12 29.45 -43.69
CA SER A 65 -4.40 29.50 -42.95
C SER A 65 -5.52 30.18 -43.75
N PRO A 66 -6.76 29.73 -43.59
CA PRO A 66 -7.93 30.59 -43.41
C PRO A 66 -8.48 30.43 -41.98
N GLY A 67 -9.43 31.21 -41.47
CA GLY A 67 -10.13 32.38 -42.03
C GLY A 67 -11.30 32.70 -41.10
N ARG A 68 -11.41 33.94 -40.59
CA ARG A 68 -12.40 34.29 -39.56
C ARG A 68 -13.84 34.25 -40.09
N GLN A 69 -14.79 33.91 -39.21
CA GLN A 69 -16.03 34.70 -39.11
C GLN A 69 -16.64 34.66 -37.69
N ARG A 70 -17.39 35.71 -37.36
CA ARG A 70 -18.21 35.93 -36.15
C ARG A 70 -19.46 36.68 -36.58
N PRO A 71 -20.64 36.42 -35.99
CA PRO A 71 -21.65 37.44 -35.76
C PRO A 71 -21.55 37.99 -34.32
N ALA A 72 -22.32 39.05 -34.02
CA ALA A 72 -22.23 39.80 -32.77
C ALA A 72 -23.58 39.98 -32.07
N ALA A 73 -23.50 40.48 -30.83
CA ALA A 73 -24.55 40.67 -29.85
C ALA A 73 -25.87 41.32 -30.33
N ARG A 74 -26.93 41.05 -29.56
CA ARG A 74 -27.97 42.04 -29.26
C ARG A 74 -28.03 42.26 -27.74
N ARG A 75 -28.13 43.53 -27.33
CA ARG A 75 -28.64 43.97 -26.04
C ARG A 75 -29.97 44.70 -26.28
N ALA A 76 -30.86 44.68 -25.30
CA ALA A 76 -31.90 45.67 -25.12
C ALA A 76 -32.11 45.83 -23.61
N ASP A 77 -32.19 47.07 -23.14
CA ASP A 77 -32.37 47.40 -21.72
C ASP A 77 -33.87 47.55 -21.38
N ARG A 78 -34.25 47.36 -20.11
CA ARG A 78 -34.68 48.49 -19.25
C ARG A 78 -35.03 48.12 -17.80
N ALA A 79 -34.77 49.12 -16.95
CA ALA A 79 -35.39 49.50 -15.66
C ALA A 79 -35.94 48.40 -14.72
N ALA A 80 -35.51 48.25 -13.46
CA ALA A 80 -35.15 49.19 -12.39
C ALA A 80 -36.34 49.85 -11.65
N ALA A 81 -36.53 49.44 -10.40
CA ALA A 81 -37.26 50.14 -9.34
C ALA A 81 -36.42 50.05 -8.04
N ARG A 82 -36.56 51.05 -7.13
CA ARG A 82 -35.83 51.15 -5.86
C ARG A 82 -36.82 51.27 -4.70
N HIS A 83 -36.48 50.72 -3.53
CA HIS A 83 -36.43 51.35 -2.20
C HIS A 83 -36.11 50.25 -1.14
N VAL A 84 -35.17 50.43 -0.20
CA VAL A 84 -35.29 51.13 1.10
C VAL A 84 -36.48 50.60 1.96
N GLY A 85 -36.29 50.08 3.18
CA GLY A 85 -35.05 49.81 3.93
C GLY A 85 -35.29 49.70 5.46
N ARG A 86 -34.19 49.74 6.23
CA ARG A 86 -34.07 49.79 7.71
C ARG A 86 -34.28 48.50 8.52
N ARG A 87 -33.54 48.49 9.64
CA ARG A 87 -33.54 47.55 10.77
C ARG A 87 -34.82 47.68 11.61
N SER A 88 -35.16 46.66 12.40
CA SER A 88 -35.07 46.74 13.88
C SER A 88 -35.43 45.42 14.57
N SER A 89 -34.92 45.25 15.78
CA SER A 89 -35.25 44.18 16.74
C SER A 89 -36.14 44.72 17.87
N VAL A 90 -37.00 43.88 18.47
CA VAL A 90 -37.40 43.86 19.91
C VAL A 90 -38.38 42.68 20.13
N SER A 91 -38.74 42.37 21.38
CA SER A 91 -39.27 41.07 21.85
C SER A 91 -40.55 41.17 22.70
N HIS A 92 -41.01 40.02 23.24
CA HIS A 92 -42.13 39.78 24.19
C HIS A 92 -43.55 39.61 23.63
N GLY A 93 -44.37 38.74 24.26
CA GLY A 93 -45.83 38.67 24.01
C GLY A 93 -46.58 37.34 24.28
N ARG A 94 -46.49 36.76 25.49
CA ARG A 94 -47.22 35.52 25.91
C ARG A 94 -48.72 35.48 25.54
N ARG A 95 -49.27 34.29 25.21
CA ARG A 95 -50.36 33.61 25.98
C ARG A 95 -50.72 32.20 25.45
N SER A 96 -51.07 31.32 26.38
CA SER A 96 -51.81 30.03 26.23
C SER A 96 -53.16 30.20 26.98
N PRO A 97 -53.99 29.20 27.40
CA PRO A 97 -53.84 27.72 27.42
C PRO A 97 -55.10 26.87 27.08
N ASP A 98 -54.96 25.53 27.05
CA ASP A 98 -55.66 24.56 27.95
C ASP A 98 -55.19 23.10 27.64
N ARG A 99 -54.83 22.22 28.60
CA ARG A 99 -55.60 21.32 29.54
C ARG A 99 -56.09 20.00 28.89
N ALA A 100 -56.04 18.82 29.54
CA ALA A 100 -55.55 18.45 30.88
C ALA A 100 -55.20 16.94 31.08
N ARG A 101 -54.17 16.70 31.93
CA ARG A 101 -54.04 15.72 33.05
C ARG A 101 -54.61 14.28 32.96
N ARG A 102 -53.82 13.31 33.48
CA ARG A 102 -54.10 12.57 34.75
C ARG A 102 -52.87 11.81 35.30
N ASP A 103 -52.81 11.70 36.63
CA ASP A 103 -51.78 11.13 37.54
C ASP A 103 -52.35 11.27 38.99
N PRO A 104 -51.77 10.73 40.09
CA PRO A 104 -50.87 9.58 40.28
C PRO A 104 -51.51 8.58 41.30
N PRO A 105 -50.75 7.75 42.08
CA PRO A 105 -50.19 8.22 43.36
C PRO A 105 -48.84 7.55 43.77
N CYS A 106 -48.47 7.60 45.06
CA CYS A 106 -47.37 8.46 45.56
C CYS A 106 -47.11 8.27 47.07
N ASP A 107 -45.95 7.75 47.50
CA ASP A 107 -45.35 7.95 48.85
C ASP A 107 -43.90 7.40 48.92
N ARG A 108 -42.98 7.70 49.86
CA ARG A 108 -42.58 8.84 50.72
C ARG A 108 -41.81 8.24 51.92
N HIS A 109 -40.56 8.65 52.19
CA HIS A 109 -40.11 9.17 53.51
C HIS A 109 -38.60 9.53 53.59
N ARG A 110 -38.25 10.25 54.66
CA ARG A 110 -36.96 10.82 55.15
C ARG A 110 -37.14 11.10 56.68
N PRO A 111 -36.17 11.54 57.55
CA PRO A 111 -34.82 12.14 57.33
C PRO A 111 -33.70 11.87 58.42
N ARG A 112 -32.60 12.68 58.39
CA ARG A 112 -31.77 13.28 59.51
C ARG A 112 -30.50 12.59 60.12
N ARG A 113 -29.34 13.27 59.90
CA ARG A 113 -28.21 13.70 60.79
C ARG A 113 -27.66 12.79 61.94
N GLN A 114 -26.31 12.65 62.06
CA GLN A 114 -25.43 13.43 63.00
C GLN A 114 -23.91 13.01 63.06
N GLN A 115 -23.04 13.99 63.42
CA GLN A 115 -21.75 13.98 64.19
C GLN A 115 -20.42 13.22 63.83
N ARG A 116 -19.33 14.03 63.75
CA ARG A 116 -18.00 14.04 64.44
C ARG A 116 -17.01 12.83 64.53
N GLU A 117 -15.74 13.16 64.16
CA GLU A 117 -14.43 12.96 64.87
C GLU A 117 -13.48 11.72 64.70
N ARG A 118 -12.19 12.07 64.45
CA ARG A 118 -10.87 11.49 64.87
C ARG A 118 -10.45 10.02 64.60
N VAL A 119 -9.49 9.88 63.66
CA VAL A 119 -8.04 9.54 63.87
C VAL A 119 -7.69 8.68 65.11
N PRO A 120 -7.04 7.49 64.96
CA PRO A 120 -5.56 7.43 64.96
C PRO A 120 -4.85 6.34 64.11
N VAL A 121 -3.51 6.46 64.04
CA VAL A 121 -2.54 5.56 63.38
C VAL A 121 -1.41 5.21 64.37
N ARG A 122 -0.89 3.97 64.38
CA ARG A 122 0.45 3.52 64.87
C ARG A 122 0.68 2.05 64.42
N THR A 123 1.79 1.47 63.90
CA THR A 123 3.24 1.72 63.69
C THR A 123 4.05 0.53 64.27
N ARG A 124 4.90 -0.13 63.45
CA ARG A 124 6.13 -0.90 63.80
C ARG A 124 6.80 -1.36 62.49
N GLY A 125 8.13 -1.37 62.28
CA GLY A 125 9.20 -0.67 62.99
C GLY A 125 10.62 -1.25 62.79
N GLY A 126 11.52 -0.51 62.11
CA GLY A 126 12.99 -0.73 62.09
C GLY A 126 13.61 -1.13 60.73
N ARG A 127 14.90 -0.91 60.44
CA ARG A 127 15.94 -0.09 61.13
C ARG A 127 17.02 0.42 60.12
N CYS A 128 17.78 1.42 60.54
CA CYS A 128 18.77 2.22 59.77
C CYS A 128 20.23 1.64 59.91
N PRO A 129 21.35 2.19 59.32
CA PRO A 129 21.69 3.64 59.29
C PRO A 129 22.63 4.26 58.21
N ALA A 130 22.63 5.62 58.19
CA ALA A 130 23.78 6.55 57.97
C ALA A 130 24.38 6.77 56.54
N ARG A 131 24.91 7.96 56.17
CA ARG A 131 25.01 9.34 56.75
C ARG A 131 25.19 10.35 55.58
N ALA A 132 24.43 11.46 55.48
CA ALA A 132 24.72 12.85 55.96
C ALA A 132 25.89 13.59 55.25
N ARG A 133 25.93 14.92 54.97
CA ARG A 133 25.06 16.15 54.99
C ARG A 133 25.84 17.23 54.17
N ARG A 134 25.41 18.42 53.70
CA ARG A 134 24.63 19.61 54.18
C ARG A 134 24.22 20.43 52.91
N GLY A 135 23.42 21.51 52.89
CA GLY A 135 22.65 22.28 53.88
C GLY A 135 22.01 23.53 53.21
N LEU A 136 20.91 24.10 53.76
CA LEU A 136 20.13 25.21 53.16
C LEU A 136 20.44 26.60 53.75
N ALA A 137 20.07 27.67 53.04
CA ALA A 137 19.28 28.79 53.59
C ALA A 137 18.65 29.70 52.49
N ARG A 138 17.56 30.40 52.85
CA ARG A 138 16.99 31.61 52.20
C ARG A 138 16.80 32.67 53.28
N LEU A 139 16.84 33.97 52.95
CA LEU A 139 15.73 34.92 53.15
C LEU A 139 16.07 36.38 52.74
N ASP A 140 15.03 37.06 52.26
CA ASP A 140 14.74 38.49 52.06
C ASP A 140 15.80 39.60 52.18
N ARG A 141 15.80 40.48 51.18
CA ARG A 141 15.59 41.94 51.30
C ARG A 141 15.03 42.49 49.98
N GLY A 142 14.36 43.65 50.03
CA GLY A 142 13.63 44.24 48.89
C GLY A 142 14.07 45.66 48.50
N ALA A 143 13.09 46.46 48.06
CA ALA A 143 13.18 47.82 47.50
C ALA A 143 13.53 47.93 45.99
N GLN A 144 13.05 49.01 45.37
CA GLN A 144 13.06 49.33 43.94
C GLN A 144 13.97 50.55 43.67
N THR A 145 14.46 50.76 42.43
CA THR A 145 14.51 52.11 41.81
C THR A 145 14.86 52.09 40.30
N ALA A 146 14.56 53.23 39.64
CA ALA A 146 14.84 53.76 38.28
C ALA A 146 15.70 52.96 37.23
N SER A 147 15.50 53.04 35.89
CA SER A 147 14.80 53.94 34.92
C SER A 147 15.71 54.91 34.13
N ARG A 148 15.34 55.15 32.85
CA ARG A 148 15.97 55.99 31.76
C ARG A 148 17.22 55.36 31.10
N ALA A 149 17.47 55.41 29.77
CA ALA A 149 17.27 56.40 28.68
C ALA A 149 18.40 57.47 28.63
N LEU A 150 18.96 57.96 27.50
CA LEU A 150 18.60 57.87 26.05
C LEU A 150 19.91 57.86 25.15
N PRO A 151 20.08 58.42 23.89
CA PRO A 151 20.95 57.80 22.87
C PRO A 151 22.06 58.70 22.23
N ASP A 152 22.44 58.37 20.98
CA ASP A 152 23.32 59.08 20.01
C ASP A 152 24.85 59.01 20.28
N LEU A 153 25.76 59.15 19.30
CA LEU A 153 25.67 59.88 18.01
C LEU A 153 26.37 59.18 16.82
N ARG A 154 26.01 59.58 15.59
CA ARG A 154 26.56 59.13 14.29
C ARG A 154 27.82 59.93 13.87
N LEU A 155 28.54 59.51 12.81
CA LEU A 155 28.67 60.29 11.53
C LEU A 155 29.56 59.63 10.42
N GLN A 156 29.06 59.61 9.17
CA GLN A 156 29.79 59.72 7.87
C GLN A 156 30.85 58.66 7.47
N ARG A 157 31.23 58.45 6.18
CA ARG A 157 30.72 58.72 4.80
C ARG A 157 31.38 57.65 3.89
N ARG A 158 30.92 57.27 2.68
CA ARG A 158 30.56 58.04 1.46
C ARG A 158 29.57 57.22 0.60
N GLY A 159 29.04 57.79 -0.49
CA GLY A 159 28.23 57.04 -1.46
C GLY A 159 28.16 57.65 -2.87
N ARG A 160 27.66 56.83 -3.82
CA ARG A 160 27.20 57.16 -5.19
C ARG A 160 26.08 56.13 -5.52
N GLY A 161 25.06 56.40 -6.35
CA GLY A 161 24.69 57.68 -6.96
C GLY A 161 23.63 57.55 -8.08
N ARG A 162 22.38 57.91 -7.76
CA ARG A 162 21.21 58.17 -8.64
C ARG A 162 20.42 56.99 -9.26
N ARG A 163 19.10 57.24 -9.34
CA ARG A 163 18.01 56.42 -9.90
C ARG A 163 17.92 56.54 -11.42
N ARG A 164 17.11 55.67 -12.05
CA ARG A 164 15.98 56.10 -12.90
C ARG A 164 14.82 55.11 -12.77
N ASP A 165 13.59 55.63 -12.80
CA ASP A 165 12.35 54.86 -12.83
C ASP A 165 11.87 54.62 -14.26
N HIS A 166 11.25 53.47 -14.53
CA HIS A 166 10.10 53.31 -15.42
C HIS A 166 9.44 51.95 -15.15
N GLY A 167 8.13 51.94 -14.94
CA GLY A 167 7.36 50.70 -14.79
C GLY A 167 6.39 50.51 -15.97
N GLN A 168 6.25 49.27 -16.45
CA GLN A 168 5.12 48.88 -17.30
C GLN A 168 4.75 47.39 -17.18
N LEU A 169 3.46 47.17 -16.92
CA LEU A 169 2.59 46.06 -17.28
C LEU A 169 3.18 44.70 -17.72
N ARG A 170 2.96 43.70 -16.86
CA ARG A 170 2.56 42.30 -17.12
C ARG A 170 2.78 41.72 -18.55
N ARG A 171 3.59 40.66 -18.61
CA ARG A 171 3.21 39.39 -19.27
C ARG A 171 3.68 38.20 -18.43
N HIS A 172 2.74 37.41 -17.90
CA HIS A 172 3.05 36.08 -17.35
C HIS A 172 3.08 35.07 -18.49
N HIS A 173 4.20 34.38 -18.67
CA HIS A 173 4.24 33.17 -19.48
C HIS A 173 3.89 31.96 -18.60
N LEU A 174 2.91 31.18 -19.04
CA LEU A 174 2.58 29.89 -18.45
C LEU A 174 3.68 28.88 -18.79
N ALA A 175 4.38 28.40 -17.77
CA ALA A 175 5.26 27.23 -17.83
C ALA A 175 4.70 26.17 -16.87
N GLY A 176 4.46 24.96 -17.35
CA GLY A 176 3.75 23.91 -16.60
C GLY A 176 4.57 23.26 -15.48
N PRO A 177 3.93 22.58 -14.51
CA PRO A 177 4.58 22.11 -13.27
C PRO A 177 5.64 21.00 -13.44
N CYS A 178 5.62 20.28 -14.57
CA CYS A 178 6.30 19.00 -14.79
C CYS A 178 7.81 18.94 -14.41
N ARG A 179 8.54 20.06 -14.46
CA ARG A 179 9.97 20.10 -14.06
C ARG A 179 10.22 20.19 -12.54
N GLN A 180 9.22 20.52 -11.72
CA GLN A 180 9.42 20.82 -10.29
C GLN A 180 9.16 19.62 -9.36
N GLN A 181 8.44 18.59 -9.82
CA GLN A 181 8.19 17.36 -9.06
C GLN A 181 9.39 16.40 -9.07
N GLN A 182 10.07 16.24 -10.22
CA GLN A 182 11.14 15.24 -10.39
C GLN A 182 12.30 15.39 -9.38
N GLY A 183 12.59 16.61 -8.91
CA GLY A 183 13.61 16.88 -7.89
C GLY A 183 13.21 16.53 -6.44
N ARG A 184 11.98 16.07 -6.19
CA ARG A 184 11.43 15.82 -4.84
C ARG A 184 11.16 14.33 -4.53
N LEU A 185 11.35 13.44 -5.50
CA LEU A 185 10.93 12.03 -5.44
C LEU A 185 11.85 11.06 -4.69
N VAL A 186 12.99 11.52 -4.15
CA VAL A 186 13.88 10.68 -3.31
C VAL A 186 13.59 11.00 -1.84
N PRO A 187 13.52 9.98 -0.94
CA PRO A 187 13.58 10.23 0.49
C PRO A 187 14.80 11.11 0.81
N VAL A 188 14.65 12.09 1.71
CA VAL A 188 15.85 12.66 2.33
C VAL A 188 16.28 11.58 3.30
N ALA A 189 17.20 10.73 2.86
CA ALA A 189 17.84 9.79 3.77
C ALA A 189 18.39 10.59 4.95
N ALA A 190 17.98 10.21 6.16
CA ALA A 190 18.70 10.60 7.37
C ALA A 190 20.21 10.31 7.15
N ARG A 191 21.10 11.05 7.80
CA ARG A 191 22.55 10.97 7.52
C ARG A 191 23.19 9.72 8.13
N VAL A 192 22.64 8.55 7.85
CA VAL A 192 23.28 7.26 7.96
C VAL A 192 24.58 7.35 7.17
N ARG A 193 25.71 7.20 7.87
CA ARG A 193 26.98 6.94 7.21
C ARG A 193 26.87 5.55 6.59
N HIS A 194 26.62 5.48 5.28
CA HIS A 194 26.84 4.23 4.56
C HIS A 194 28.24 3.71 4.89
N PRO A 195 28.37 2.45 5.34
CA PRO A 195 29.63 1.73 5.22
C PRO A 195 30.10 1.77 3.76
N ARG A 196 31.40 1.58 3.55
CA ARG A 196 31.96 1.45 2.19
C ARG A 196 31.18 0.35 1.47
N GLY A 197 30.61 0.64 0.29
CA GLY A 197 29.61 -0.21 -0.36
C GLY A 197 29.89 -1.71 -0.27
N ARG A 198 28.84 -2.47 0.09
CA ARG A 198 28.78 -3.92 0.45
C ARG A 198 29.96 -4.73 -0.13
N ASP A 199 30.66 -5.49 0.71
CA ASP A 199 31.93 -6.17 0.41
C ASP A 199 33.12 -5.23 0.04
N GLY A 200 33.24 -4.08 0.69
CA GLY A 200 34.29 -3.08 0.44
C GLY A 200 35.75 -3.61 0.49
N HIS A 201 36.00 -4.73 1.18
CA HIS A 201 37.31 -5.41 1.20
C HIS A 201 37.51 -6.41 0.04
N ALA A 202 36.45 -7.09 -0.44
CA ALA A 202 36.57 -8.02 -1.58
C ALA A 202 36.77 -7.28 -2.91
N ALA A 203 36.21 -6.07 -3.02
CA ALA A 203 36.26 -5.25 -4.22
C ALA A 203 37.69 -4.93 -4.70
N ALA A 204 38.69 -4.89 -3.81
CA ALA A 204 40.09 -4.65 -4.18
C ALA A 204 40.72 -5.86 -4.90
N ALA A 205 40.46 -7.08 -4.41
CA ALA A 205 40.99 -8.32 -4.98
C ALA A 205 40.31 -8.67 -6.33
N GLN A 206 38.99 -8.49 -6.41
CA GLN A 206 38.21 -8.79 -7.62
C GLN A 206 38.64 -7.92 -8.82
N ARG A 207 38.94 -6.64 -8.59
CA ARG A 207 39.35 -5.67 -9.65
C ARG A 207 40.60 -6.09 -10.43
N ARG A 208 41.54 -6.83 -9.82
CA ARG A 208 42.74 -7.34 -10.52
C ARG A 208 42.45 -8.56 -11.41
N ARG A 209 41.44 -9.38 -11.11
CA ARG A 209 41.09 -10.58 -11.91
C ARG A 209 40.05 -10.31 -13.00
N ALA A 210 39.20 -9.30 -12.84
CA ALA A 210 38.15 -8.95 -13.81
C ALA A 210 38.65 -8.49 -15.20
N ARG A 211 39.93 -8.13 -15.35
CA ARG A 211 40.52 -7.74 -16.65
C ARG A 211 40.84 -8.92 -17.59
N ALA A 212 40.71 -10.15 -17.13
CA ALA A 212 40.91 -11.35 -17.95
C ALA A 212 39.59 -12.15 -18.10
N ARG A 213 39.20 -12.41 -19.36
CA ARG A 213 38.08 -13.26 -19.78
C ARG A 213 36.67 -12.73 -19.45
N ALA A 214 36.25 -11.72 -20.21
CA ALA A 214 34.82 -11.50 -20.44
C ALA A 214 34.29 -12.55 -21.45
N ARG A 215 33.24 -13.28 -21.07
CA ARG A 215 32.33 -13.99 -21.97
C ARG A 215 30.91 -13.69 -21.50
N ALA A 216 30.00 -13.42 -22.43
CA ALA A 216 28.63 -13.03 -22.11
C ALA A 216 27.80 -14.20 -21.55
N PRO A 217 26.83 -13.96 -20.64
CA PRO A 217 25.80 -14.94 -20.29
C PRO A 217 24.97 -15.31 -21.53
N ARG A 218 24.49 -16.55 -21.61
CA ARG A 218 23.60 -17.00 -22.69
C ARG A 218 22.12 -16.86 -22.33
N ASP A 219 21.34 -16.40 -23.30
CA ASP A 219 19.87 -16.48 -23.33
C ASP A 219 19.37 -17.88 -22.91
N ARG A 220 18.52 -17.96 -21.88
CA ARG A 220 17.90 -19.22 -21.42
C ARG A 220 16.64 -19.58 -22.22
N ARG A 221 16.74 -19.63 -23.55
CA ARG A 221 15.64 -20.03 -24.45
C ARG A 221 15.24 -21.50 -24.26
N ARG A 222 13.93 -21.78 -24.33
CA ARG A 222 13.39 -23.12 -24.64
C ARG A 222 11.97 -23.01 -25.21
N ALA A 223 11.61 -23.95 -26.07
CA ALA A 223 10.25 -24.18 -26.54
C ALA A 223 9.86 -25.66 -26.35
N GLY A 224 8.57 -25.92 -26.21
CA GLY A 224 7.98 -27.26 -26.10
C GLY A 224 6.62 -27.20 -25.40
N ARG A 225 5.65 -27.99 -25.87
CA ARG A 225 4.35 -28.19 -25.19
C ARG A 225 4.44 -29.40 -24.25
N GLY A 226 3.62 -29.42 -23.20
CA GLY A 226 3.49 -30.53 -22.25
C GLY A 226 4.21 -30.30 -20.92
N PRO A 227 3.83 -31.01 -19.84
CA PRO A 227 4.12 -30.59 -18.48
C PRO A 227 5.48 -31.14 -18.06
N ARG A 228 6.54 -30.33 -18.27
CA ARG A 228 7.92 -30.74 -18.00
C ARG A 228 8.55 -29.87 -16.93
N GLN A 229 8.84 -30.44 -15.75
CA GLN A 229 9.77 -29.84 -14.81
C GLN A 229 11.14 -29.68 -15.47
N VAL A 230 11.73 -28.48 -15.38
CA VAL A 230 13.08 -28.21 -15.89
C VAL A 230 14.02 -28.05 -14.69
N HIS A 231 14.35 -29.16 -14.04
CA HIS A 231 15.51 -29.24 -13.16
C HIS A 231 16.80 -29.09 -13.98
N ARG A 232 17.17 -27.85 -14.29
CA ARG A 232 18.50 -27.47 -14.77
C ARG A 232 19.29 -26.94 -13.58
N ARG A 233 20.51 -27.48 -13.39
CA ARG A 233 21.47 -26.96 -12.40
C ARG A 233 21.68 -25.45 -12.62
N PRO A 234 21.95 -24.65 -11.57
CA PRO A 234 22.19 -23.21 -11.67
C PRO A 234 23.58 -22.89 -12.25
N ASP A 235 23.80 -23.29 -13.50
CA ASP A 235 25.07 -23.08 -14.21
C ASP A 235 25.20 -21.64 -14.77
N ASP A 236 26.44 -21.25 -15.11
CA ASP A 236 26.90 -19.90 -15.51
C ASP A 236 26.82 -18.79 -14.43
N ARG A 237 26.40 -19.05 -13.18
CA ARG A 237 26.48 -18.07 -12.08
C ARG A 237 27.65 -18.37 -11.13
N ARG A 238 28.44 -17.35 -10.77
CA ARG A 238 29.46 -17.48 -9.72
C ARG A 238 28.76 -17.67 -8.37
N PRO A 239 29.15 -18.66 -7.55
CA PRO A 239 28.57 -18.85 -6.23
C PRO A 239 28.94 -17.70 -5.28
N PHE A 240 28.02 -17.30 -4.40
CA PHE A 240 28.26 -16.26 -3.40
C PHE A 240 29.16 -16.80 -2.30
N GLN A 241 30.39 -16.27 -2.20
CA GLN A 241 31.44 -16.75 -1.29
C GLN A 241 31.73 -18.28 -1.35
N GLY A 242 31.36 -18.95 -2.45
CA GLY A 242 31.47 -20.41 -2.61
C GLY A 242 30.13 -21.17 -2.50
N THR A 243 29.09 -20.55 -1.95
CA THR A 243 27.73 -21.11 -1.83
C THR A 243 26.89 -20.89 -3.09
N SER A 244 26.20 -21.93 -3.56
CA SER A 244 25.22 -21.82 -4.65
C SER A 244 23.86 -21.40 -4.09
N VAL A 245 23.22 -20.40 -4.72
CA VAL A 245 21.94 -19.83 -4.28
C VAL A 245 20.85 -20.16 -5.29
N GLN A 246 19.73 -20.70 -4.81
CA GLN A 246 18.64 -21.25 -5.63
C GLN A 246 17.45 -20.28 -5.68
N LEU A 247 17.47 -19.34 -6.63
CA LEU A 247 16.44 -18.30 -6.80
C LEU A 247 15.12 -18.79 -7.42
N GLY A 248 14.83 -20.10 -7.36
CA GLY A 248 13.58 -20.68 -7.82
C GLY A 248 13.61 -21.52 -9.10
N GLN A 249 12.44 -21.72 -9.69
CA GLN A 249 12.18 -22.73 -10.72
C GLN A 249 11.28 -22.20 -11.84
N LEU A 250 11.54 -22.65 -13.08
CA LEU A 250 10.69 -22.36 -14.25
C LEU A 250 9.98 -23.63 -14.71
N ARG A 251 8.67 -23.53 -14.92
CA ARG A 251 7.80 -24.57 -15.49
C ARG A 251 6.95 -23.97 -16.60
N THR A 252 6.33 -24.83 -17.40
CA THR A 252 5.27 -24.46 -18.35
C THR A 252 4.09 -25.39 -18.16
N ASP A 253 2.88 -24.90 -18.39
CA ASP A 253 1.68 -25.72 -18.49
C ASP A 253 1.50 -26.28 -19.93
N ASP A 254 0.41 -27.01 -20.16
CA ASP A 254 0.14 -27.67 -21.44
C ASP A 254 -0.27 -26.68 -22.57
N ALA A 255 -0.75 -25.49 -22.20
CA ALA A 255 -1.00 -24.39 -23.14
C ALA A 255 0.28 -23.61 -23.49
N GLY A 256 1.34 -23.75 -22.69
CA GLY A 256 2.61 -23.04 -22.83
C GLY A 256 2.70 -21.76 -21.99
N ARG A 257 1.79 -21.54 -21.04
CA ARG A 257 1.91 -20.44 -20.06
C ARG A 257 3.14 -20.68 -19.18
N LEU A 258 3.92 -19.63 -18.93
CA LEU A 258 5.08 -19.71 -18.04
C LEU A 258 4.61 -19.71 -16.58
N VAL A 259 5.07 -20.69 -15.80
CA VAL A 259 4.90 -20.71 -14.34
C VAL A 259 6.27 -20.47 -13.71
N PHE A 260 6.43 -19.33 -13.06
CA PHE A 260 7.60 -18.98 -12.27
C PHE A 260 7.32 -19.33 -10.80
N LEU A 261 8.26 -20.02 -10.16
CA LEU A 261 8.27 -20.25 -8.72
C LEU A 261 9.53 -19.59 -8.16
N GLY A 262 9.40 -18.82 -7.08
CA GLY A 262 10.52 -18.09 -6.48
C GLY A 262 11.51 -18.96 -5.69
N GLY A 263 12.39 -18.28 -4.95
CA GLY A 263 13.24 -18.91 -3.94
C GLY A 263 12.43 -19.64 -2.85
N HIS A 264 13.12 -20.34 -1.97
CA HIS A 264 12.51 -21.06 -0.86
C HIS A 264 12.53 -20.25 0.45
N GLY A 265 12.94 -18.96 0.41
CA GLY A 265 13.10 -18.11 1.59
C GLY A 265 14.41 -18.35 2.35
N VAL A 266 15.44 -18.88 1.68
CA VAL A 266 16.72 -19.24 2.30
C VAL A 266 17.65 -18.03 2.38
N SER A 267 17.96 -17.62 3.61
CA SER A 267 18.89 -16.53 3.93
C SER A 267 20.00 -17.01 4.86
N ALA A 268 21.26 -16.70 4.57
CA ALA A 268 22.40 -17.14 5.38
C ALA A 268 23.68 -16.32 5.14
N SER A 269 24.64 -16.43 6.07
CA SER A 269 26.05 -16.06 5.83
C SER A 269 26.93 -17.30 5.66
N PRO A 270 27.59 -17.50 4.50
CA PRO A 270 28.55 -18.59 4.29
C PRO A 270 29.77 -18.54 5.22
N THR A 271 30.05 -17.38 5.80
CA THR A 271 31.16 -17.14 6.74
C THR A 271 30.67 -16.94 8.18
N ASN A 272 29.40 -17.24 8.47
CA ASN A 272 28.75 -17.13 9.78
C ASN A 272 28.90 -15.73 10.43
N GLN A 273 28.79 -14.68 9.59
CA GLN A 273 28.74 -13.29 10.07
C GLN A 273 27.43 -13.02 10.83
N PRO A 274 27.43 -12.14 11.84
CA PRO A 274 26.20 -11.67 12.48
C PRO A 274 25.26 -10.99 11.47
N ILE A 275 23.95 -10.98 11.79
CA ILE A 275 22.90 -10.34 10.99
C ILE A 275 22.87 -8.79 11.14
N PHE A 276 23.84 -8.23 11.86
CA PHE A 276 23.97 -6.82 12.25
C PHE A 276 25.46 -6.47 12.43
N ASP A 277 25.83 -5.19 12.37
CA ASP A 277 27.18 -4.72 12.73
C ASP A 277 27.36 -4.71 14.26
N PRO A 278 28.26 -5.51 14.86
CA PRO A 278 28.49 -5.50 16.30
C PRO A 278 28.97 -4.15 16.86
N ASN A 279 29.54 -3.28 16.02
CA ASN A 279 29.99 -1.94 16.40
C ASN A 279 28.84 -0.93 16.45
N VAL A 280 27.74 -1.23 15.76
CA VAL A 280 26.54 -0.39 15.66
C VAL A 280 25.31 -1.32 15.67
N PRO A 281 24.89 -1.84 16.84
CA PRO A 281 23.84 -2.87 16.93
C PRO A 281 22.43 -2.40 16.50
N THR A 282 22.29 -1.14 16.09
CA THR A 282 21.11 -0.57 15.42
C THR A 282 21.18 -0.59 13.89
N THR A 283 22.20 -1.24 13.30
CA THR A 283 22.34 -1.41 11.85
C THR A 283 21.29 -2.36 11.29
N PHE A 284 20.15 -1.77 10.95
CA PHE A 284 19.04 -2.44 10.33
C PHE A 284 19.35 -2.79 8.85
N ILE A 285 18.80 -3.91 8.36
CA ILE A 285 18.60 -4.19 6.93
C ILE A 285 19.85 -4.42 6.04
N ASN A 286 21.08 -4.34 6.59
CA ASN A 286 22.32 -4.45 5.80
C ASN A 286 23.37 -5.37 6.45
N ALA A 287 23.12 -6.67 6.47
CA ALA A 287 24.10 -7.64 6.96
C ALA A 287 25.20 -7.91 5.92
N ASP A 288 26.44 -7.44 6.19
CA ASP A 288 27.60 -7.73 5.33
C ASP A 288 27.94 -9.24 5.38
N GLY A 289 28.30 -9.82 4.22
CA GLY A 289 28.60 -11.25 4.12
C GLY A 289 27.39 -12.20 4.17
N TRP A 290 26.16 -11.68 4.06
CA TRP A 290 24.92 -12.46 3.91
C TRP A 290 24.44 -12.52 2.45
N TYR A 291 23.60 -13.52 2.16
CA TYR A 291 22.73 -13.58 0.99
C TYR A 291 21.31 -13.96 1.41
N ASP A 292 20.34 -13.69 0.55
CA ASP A 292 19.02 -14.32 0.51
C ASP A 292 18.75 -14.90 -0.89
N ASP A 293 17.59 -15.54 -1.10
CA ASP A 293 17.14 -16.02 -2.41
C ASP A 293 16.11 -15.10 -3.10
N THR A 294 16.03 -13.84 -2.68
CA THR A 294 15.26 -12.78 -3.31
C THR A 294 15.84 -12.45 -4.70
N SER A 295 14.99 -12.26 -5.70
CA SER A 295 15.41 -12.05 -7.08
C SER A 295 14.42 -11.27 -7.93
N ASP A 296 14.93 -10.65 -8.99
CA ASP A 296 14.13 -10.11 -10.08
C ASP A 296 14.80 -10.33 -11.44
N GLY A 297 14.05 -10.17 -12.53
CA GLY A 297 14.64 -10.06 -13.85
C GLY A 297 13.67 -10.01 -15.03
N PRO A 298 14.21 -9.78 -16.24
CA PRO A 298 13.44 -9.71 -17.47
C PRO A 298 12.93 -11.09 -17.89
N VAL A 299 11.64 -11.17 -18.20
CA VAL A 299 10.98 -12.31 -18.86
C VAL A 299 10.81 -11.96 -20.32
N THR A 300 11.29 -12.84 -21.21
CA THR A 300 11.18 -12.68 -22.67
C THR A 300 10.69 -13.97 -23.30
N ALA A 301 9.94 -13.84 -24.38
CA ALA A 301 9.31 -14.95 -25.09
C ALA A 301 9.63 -14.91 -26.60
N THR A 302 9.28 -15.97 -27.30
CA THR A 302 9.31 -16.02 -28.77
C THR A 302 8.10 -16.84 -29.21
N VAL A 303 7.06 -16.15 -29.70
CA VAL A 303 5.82 -16.79 -30.17
C VAL A 303 5.93 -17.06 -31.65
N ARG A 304 5.49 -18.24 -32.10
CA ARG A 304 5.40 -18.58 -33.52
C ARG A 304 4.02 -19.15 -33.85
N ILE A 305 3.39 -18.61 -34.88
CA ILE A 305 2.11 -19.05 -35.43
C ILE A 305 2.39 -19.50 -36.87
N GLU A 306 2.03 -20.74 -37.21
CA GLU A 306 2.27 -21.34 -38.55
C GLU A 306 3.74 -21.24 -39.04
N GLY A 307 4.68 -21.15 -38.09
CA GLY A 307 6.12 -20.98 -38.34
C GLY A 307 6.59 -19.52 -38.42
N ALA A 308 5.69 -18.56 -38.66
CA ALA A 308 6.00 -17.13 -38.62
C ALA A 308 6.19 -16.65 -37.18
N GLU A 309 7.20 -15.80 -36.95
CA GLU A 309 7.51 -15.24 -35.63
C GLU A 309 6.69 -13.98 -35.35
N ILE A 310 6.01 -13.96 -34.21
CA ILE A 310 5.13 -12.86 -33.79
C ILE A 310 5.91 -11.93 -32.85
N PRO A 311 5.95 -10.60 -33.10
CA PRO A 311 6.49 -9.65 -32.15
C PRO A 311 5.75 -9.73 -30.81
N VAL A 312 6.50 -9.88 -29.72
CA VAL A 312 5.97 -9.93 -28.35
C VAL A 312 6.74 -8.98 -27.45
N GLU A 313 6.04 -8.42 -26.47
CA GLU A 313 6.64 -7.54 -25.48
C GLU A 313 7.34 -8.34 -24.37
N GLY A 314 8.42 -7.79 -23.81
CA GLY A 314 9.02 -8.30 -22.58
C GLY A 314 8.19 -7.92 -21.34
N ALA A 315 8.29 -8.74 -20.31
CA ALA A 315 7.75 -8.50 -18.98
C ALA A 315 8.89 -8.58 -17.93
N TRP A 316 8.56 -8.33 -16.66
CA TRP A 316 9.50 -8.50 -15.54
C TRP A 316 8.90 -9.46 -14.51
N VAL A 317 9.75 -10.16 -13.77
CA VAL A 317 9.36 -10.94 -12.59
C VAL A 317 10.12 -10.47 -11.37
N VAL A 318 9.46 -10.45 -10.21
CA VAL A 318 10.01 -10.12 -8.90
C VAL A 318 9.56 -11.21 -7.92
N THR A 319 10.44 -11.69 -7.06
CA THR A 319 10.08 -12.47 -5.87
C THR A 319 10.11 -11.56 -4.65
N ALA A 320 9.15 -11.72 -3.76
CA ALA A 320 8.99 -10.91 -2.56
C ALA A 320 8.85 -11.80 -1.30
N PRO A 321 8.90 -11.22 -0.09
CA PRO A 321 8.43 -11.87 1.13
C PRO A 321 7.01 -12.46 0.98
N PRO A 322 6.62 -13.45 1.81
CA PRO A 322 5.26 -13.97 1.81
C PRO A 322 4.21 -12.88 2.12
N ASP A 323 3.08 -12.93 1.43
CA ASP A 323 1.88 -12.18 1.83
C ASP A 323 1.21 -12.93 3.00
N TYR A 324 1.45 -12.50 4.24
CA TYR A 324 0.80 -13.09 5.41
C TYR A 324 -0.66 -12.65 5.58
N GLY A 325 -1.14 -11.68 4.76
CA GLY A 325 -2.53 -11.29 4.67
C GLY A 325 -3.17 -11.53 3.29
N PRO A 326 -3.22 -12.77 2.73
CA PRO A 326 -3.61 -13.02 1.34
C PRO A 326 -4.90 -12.35 0.88
N GLY A 327 -4.78 -11.34 0.03
CA GLY A 327 -5.93 -10.57 -0.48
C GLY A 327 -6.53 -9.56 0.50
N VAL A 328 -5.76 -9.14 1.51
CA VAL A 328 -5.88 -7.81 2.10
C VAL A 328 -5.05 -6.86 1.24
N LEU A 329 -5.65 -5.73 0.87
CA LEU A 329 -5.02 -4.71 0.03
C LEU A 329 -4.57 -3.53 0.89
N GLY A 330 -3.43 -2.93 0.57
CA GLY A 330 -3.05 -1.64 1.14
C GLY A 330 -3.99 -0.54 0.65
N VAL A 331 -4.15 0.54 1.43
CA VAL A 331 -4.97 1.71 1.07
C VAL A 331 -4.54 2.29 -0.29
N ARG A 332 -3.23 2.24 -0.54
CA ARG A 332 -2.60 2.49 -1.83
C ARG A 332 -1.75 1.28 -2.20
N THR A 333 -1.91 0.82 -3.43
CA THR A 333 -1.25 -0.33 -4.03
C THR A 333 -0.18 0.14 -5.02
N LEU A 334 0.69 -0.77 -5.44
CA LEU A 334 1.67 -0.48 -6.50
C LEU A 334 0.99 -0.15 -7.83
N HIS A 335 -0.18 -0.75 -8.11
CA HIS A 335 -0.99 -0.39 -9.26
C HIS A 335 -1.48 1.07 -9.19
N ASP A 336 -2.06 1.51 -8.07
CA ASP A 336 -2.52 2.91 -7.92
C ASP A 336 -1.36 3.90 -8.10
N LEU A 337 -0.19 3.61 -7.50
CA LEU A 337 1.02 4.42 -7.65
C LEU A 337 1.47 4.52 -9.11
N LEU A 338 1.51 3.40 -9.84
CA LEU A 338 1.95 3.40 -11.23
C LEU A 338 0.96 4.08 -12.17
N VAL A 339 -0.36 3.86 -11.97
CA VAL A 339 -1.41 4.63 -12.67
C VAL A 339 -1.21 6.13 -12.44
N ASP A 340 -0.99 6.57 -11.20
CA ASP A 340 -0.78 7.98 -10.88
C ASP A 340 0.45 8.57 -11.59
N VAL A 341 1.58 7.85 -11.56
CA VAL A 341 2.82 8.24 -12.27
C VAL A 341 2.59 8.35 -13.78
N TYR A 342 1.86 7.41 -14.39
CA TYR A 342 1.58 7.44 -15.83
C TYR A 342 0.55 8.51 -16.22
N VAL A 343 -0.46 8.78 -15.39
CA VAL A 343 -1.43 9.86 -15.62
C VAL A 343 -0.77 11.23 -15.48
N GLN A 344 0.03 11.45 -14.43
CA GLN A 344 0.79 12.70 -14.27
C GLN A 344 1.84 12.90 -15.39
N ALA A 345 2.33 11.82 -16.00
CA ALA A 345 3.20 11.85 -17.17
C ALA A 345 2.46 12.04 -18.52
N GLY A 346 1.13 11.96 -18.55
CA GLY A 346 0.33 11.96 -19.77
C GLY A 346 0.48 10.69 -20.64
N TRP A 347 0.94 9.59 -20.05
CA TRP A 347 1.03 8.27 -20.68
C TRP A 347 -0.29 7.48 -20.60
N LEU A 348 -1.12 7.78 -19.61
CA LEU A 348 -2.49 7.29 -19.46
C LEU A 348 -3.46 8.48 -19.32
N PRO A 349 -4.72 8.37 -19.78
CA PRO A 349 -5.74 9.39 -19.52
C PRO A 349 -6.15 9.40 -18.04
N ALA A 350 -6.57 10.56 -17.54
CA ALA A 350 -7.20 10.66 -16.23
C ALA A 350 -8.64 10.10 -16.24
N GLN A 351 -9.17 9.74 -15.08
CA GLN A 351 -10.51 9.15 -14.95
C GLN A 351 -11.60 10.18 -15.30
N HIS A 352 -12.20 10.05 -16.49
CA HIS A 352 -13.18 11.00 -17.02
C HIS A 352 -14.62 10.76 -16.51
N ASP A 353 -15.01 9.51 -16.27
CA ASP A 353 -16.36 9.15 -15.82
C ASP A 353 -16.30 8.48 -14.44
N VAL A 354 -16.01 9.25 -13.38
CA VAL A 354 -15.85 8.72 -12.01
C VAL A 354 -17.12 7.99 -11.57
N ALA A 355 -16.99 6.81 -10.98
CA ALA A 355 -18.10 6.00 -10.47
C ALA A 355 -17.83 5.53 -9.04
N PHE A 356 -18.86 5.45 -8.19
CA PHE A 356 -18.70 5.18 -6.77
C PHE A 356 -18.13 3.78 -6.47
N LYS A 357 -18.84 2.72 -6.83
CA LYS A 357 -18.51 1.31 -6.59
C LYS A 357 -17.18 0.92 -7.24
N ARG A 358 -16.89 1.49 -8.41
CA ARG A 358 -15.65 1.23 -9.18
C ARG A 358 -14.42 2.02 -8.72
N ASP A 359 -14.55 3.32 -8.39
CA ASP A 359 -13.39 4.21 -8.22
C ASP A 359 -13.24 4.77 -6.79
N VAL A 360 -14.34 5.04 -6.09
CA VAL A 360 -14.33 5.67 -4.76
C VAL A 360 -14.33 4.61 -3.66
N TRP A 361 -15.31 3.71 -3.71
CA TRP A 361 -15.57 2.69 -2.69
C TRP A 361 -14.38 1.77 -2.44
N PRO A 362 -13.56 1.35 -3.44
CA PRO A 362 -12.37 0.55 -3.16
C PRO A 362 -11.34 1.25 -2.27
N LEU A 363 -11.15 2.57 -2.39
CA LEU A 363 -10.25 3.33 -1.51
C LEU A 363 -10.75 3.32 -0.06
N LEU A 364 -12.06 3.48 0.13
CA LEU A 364 -12.72 3.45 1.43
C LEU A 364 -12.67 2.04 2.05
N ARG A 365 -13.08 1.01 1.30
CA ARG A 365 -13.06 -0.39 1.73
C ARG A 365 -11.67 -0.91 2.09
N ARG A 366 -10.59 -0.36 1.51
CA ARG A 366 -9.23 -0.73 1.92
C ARG A 366 -8.92 -0.30 3.37
N LEU A 367 -9.57 0.71 3.92
CA LEU A 367 -9.47 1.06 5.34
C LEU A 367 -10.14 -0.03 6.21
N SER A 368 -11.36 -0.42 5.88
CA SER A 368 -12.09 -1.52 6.55
C SER A 368 -11.41 -2.88 6.36
N GLY A 369 -10.79 -3.13 5.22
CA GLY A 369 -10.02 -4.36 4.94
C GLY A 369 -8.82 -4.55 5.85
N LEU A 370 -8.25 -3.48 6.43
CA LEU A 370 -7.14 -3.57 7.38
C LEU A 370 -7.56 -4.00 8.80
N GLN A 371 -8.86 -4.10 9.11
CA GLN A 371 -9.39 -4.55 10.41
C GLN A 371 -8.91 -5.94 10.86
N TRP A 372 -8.49 -6.75 9.88
CA TRP A 372 -8.04 -8.13 10.08
C TRP A 372 -6.57 -8.21 10.50
N ASN A 373 -5.81 -7.16 10.23
CA ASN A 373 -4.35 -7.13 10.33
C ASN A 373 -3.82 -6.08 11.31
N ASN A 374 -4.62 -5.07 11.69
CA ASN A 374 -4.23 -4.03 12.63
C ASN A 374 -5.42 -3.59 13.51
N HIS A 375 -5.19 -3.46 14.83
CA HIS A 375 -6.28 -3.19 15.78
C HIS A 375 -6.82 -1.76 15.70
N GLY A 376 -5.98 -0.74 15.42
CA GLY A 376 -6.45 0.64 15.26
C GLY A 376 -7.40 0.79 14.06
N PHE A 377 -7.08 0.14 12.94
CA PHE A 377 -8.00 0.05 11.80
C PHE A 377 -9.28 -0.75 12.14
N ALA A 378 -9.18 -1.79 12.98
CA ALA A 378 -10.35 -2.56 13.41
C ALA A 378 -11.33 -1.76 14.27
N VAL A 379 -10.83 -0.95 15.20
CA VAL A 379 -11.68 -0.09 16.07
C VAL A 379 -12.35 1.02 15.26
N ALA A 380 -11.66 1.60 14.29
CA ALA A 380 -12.17 2.73 13.51
C ALA A 380 -13.05 2.33 12.32
N PHE A 381 -12.65 1.31 11.55
CA PHE A 381 -13.26 0.94 10.26
C PHE A 381 -13.71 -0.52 10.17
N GLY A 382 -13.55 -1.30 11.24
CA GLY A 382 -13.92 -2.72 11.27
C GLY A 382 -15.42 -2.95 11.37
N ALA A 383 -15.82 -4.21 11.29
CA ALA A 383 -17.22 -4.62 11.21
C ALA A 383 -18.08 -4.03 12.34
N GLY A 384 -19.14 -3.29 11.97
CA GLY A 384 -20.04 -2.62 12.91
C GLY A 384 -19.47 -1.38 13.59
N SER A 385 -18.34 -0.83 13.13
CA SER A 385 -17.88 0.52 13.53
C SER A 385 -18.72 1.61 12.86
N ARG A 386 -18.47 2.88 13.21
CA ARG A 386 -19.11 4.04 12.55
C ARG A 386 -18.60 4.36 11.14
N LEU A 387 -17.48 3.77 10.74
CA LEU A 387 -16.83 3.97 9.43
C LEU A 387 -16.53 2.61 8.79
N ASP A 388 -17.41 1.64 9.01
CA ASP A 388 -17.40 0.35 8.36
C ASP A 388 -17.80 0.54 6.89
N PHE A 389 -16.81 0.75 6.01
CA PHE A 389 -17.06 0.95 4.58
C PHE A 389 -17.45 -0.34 3.85
N ASP A 390 -17.47 -1.50 4.54
CA ASP A 390 -18.08 -2.73 4.05
C ASP A 390 -19.61 -2.80 4.37
N ASP A 391 -20.14 -1.93 5.24
CA ASP A 391 -21.59 -1.82 5.51
C ASP A 391 -22.37 -1.33 4.27
N PRO A 392 -23.36 -2.10 3.77
CA PRO A 392 -24.22 -1.68 2.67
C PRO A 392 -25.01 -0.39 2.96
N ALA A 393 -25.35 -0.08 4.22
CA ALA A 393 -26.10 1.13 4.56
C ALA A 393 -25.22 2.39 4.44
N LEU A 394 -24.01 2.38 5.03
CA LEU A 394 -23.04 3.46 4.82
C LEU A 394 -22.62 3.58 3.34
N ALA A 395 -22.42 2.46 2.64
CA ALA A 395 -22.13 2.48 1.20
C ALA A 395 -23.26 3.15 0.40
N ALA A 396 -24.53 2.85 0.71
CA ALA A 396 -25.68 3.49 0.07
C ALA A 396 -25.79 5.00 0.40
N GLU A 397 -25.48 5.42 1.63
CA GLU A 397 -25.43 6.84 1.98
C GLU A 397 -24.32 7.58 1.20
N LEU A 398 -23.15 6.97 1.08
CA LEU A 398 -21.98 7.56 0.41
C LEU A 398 -22.05 7.51 -1.12
N ALA A 399 -22.83 6.60 -1.70
CA ALA A 399 -23.15 6.55 -3.12
C ALA A 399 -24.27 7.53 -3.53
N TRP A 400 -25.26 7.73 -2.64
CA TRP A 400 -26.46 8.48 -2.99
C TRP A 400 -26.16 9.93 -3.37
N LYS A 401 -26.82 10.38 -4.44
CA LYS A 401 -26.87 11.78 -4.88
C LYS A 401 -28.28 12.14 -5.39
N PRO A 402 -28.68 13.42 -5.38
CA PRO A 402 -29.99 13.85 -5.87
C PRO A 402 -30.10 13.77 -7.40
N ALA A 403 -31.35 13.83 -7.90
CA ALA A 403 -31.61 14.17 -9.30
C ALA A 403 -31.04 15.56 -9.65
N GLN A 404 -30.78 15.80 -10.95
CA GLN A 404 -30.09 17.00 -11.41
C GLN A 404 -30.77 18.31 -10.94
N GLY A 405 -30.02 19.14 -10.22
CA GLY A 405 -30.50 20.40 -9.64
C GLY A 405 -31.15 20.28 -8.25
N GLY A 406 -31.32 19.07 -7.71
CA GLY A 406 -31.78 18.84 -6.34
C GLY A 406 -30.70 19.13 -5.29
N TYR A 407 -31.12 19.31 -4.03
CA TYR A 407 -30.22 19.49 -2.90
C TYR A 407 -29.55 18.17 -2.49
N ASP A 408 -28.21 18.17 -2.43
CA ASP A 408 -27.44 17.00 -2.03
C ASP A 408 -27.19 16.99 -0.52
N ARG A 409 -28.11 16.36 0.22
CA ARG A 409 -27.99 16.14 1.67
C ARG A 409 -26.73 15.38 2.10
N ASN A 410 -26.11 14.60 1.22
CA ASN A 410 -25.01 13.71 1.57
C ASN A 410 -23.64 14.29 1.16
N GLN A 411 -23.61 15.36 0.35
CA GLN A 411 -22.37 16.04 -0.06
C GLN A 411 -21.45 16.41 1.12
N GLU A 412 -22.01 16.77 2.28
CA GLU A 412 -21.20 17.18 3.42
C GLU A 412 -20.58 16.00 4.19
N ILE A 413 -21.27 14.85 4.32
CA ILE A 413 -20.62 13.64 4.87
C ILE A 413 -19.55 13.10 3.90
N ARG A 414 -19.79 13.16 2.58
CA ARG A 414 -18.76 12.87 1.57
C ARG A 414 -17.56 13.80 1.69
N ARG A 415 -17.79 15.11 1.94
CA ARG A 415 -16.72 16.10 2.17
C ARG A 415 -15.91 15.77 3.42
N GLN A 416 -16.55 15.38 4.52
CA GLN A 416 -15.86 15.06 5.77
C GLN A 416 -15.01 13.79 5.63
N VAL A 417 -15.52 12.76 4.96
CA VAL A 417 -14.74 11.55 4.60
C VAL A 417 -13.55 11.90 3.70
N ALA A 418 -13.74 12.70 2.65
CA ALA A 418 -12.65 13.12 1.77
C ALA A 418 -11.58 13.97 2.51
N ASN A 419 -12.01 14.94 3.32
CA ASN A 419 -11.13 15.78 4.13
C ASN A 419 -10.42 15.04 5.28
N SER A 420 -10.85 13.82 5.61
CA SER A 420 -10.15 12.96 6.59
C SER A 420 -8.88 12.34 6.00
N PHE A 421 -8.73 12.27 4.67
CA PHE A 421 -7.51 11.83 4.00
C PHE A 421 -6.44 12.94 3.96
N ARG A 422 -5.18 12.52 4.05
CA ARG A 422 -4.01 13.33 3.78
C ARG A 422 -3.94 13.64 2.28
N PRO A 423 -3.88 14.91 1.86
CA PRO A 423 -3.82 15.30 0.45
C PRO A 423 -2.52 14.78 -0.21
N SER A 424 -2.51 14.65 -1.54
CA SER A 424 -1.37 14.05 -2.26
C SER A 424 -0.08 14.86 -2.15
N THR A 425 -0.19 16.15 -1.84
CA THR A 425 0.93 17.02 -1.44
C THR A 425 0.71 17.55 -0.01
N PRO A 426 1.09 16.79 1.04
CA PRO A 426 0.95 17.23 2.43
C PRO A 426 1.81 18.44 2.77
N SER A 427 1.35 19.23 3.75
CA SER A 427 2.01 20.43 4.27
C SER A 427 2.92 20.19 5.48
N ASP A 428 2.67 19.13 6.24
CA ASP A 428 3.13 18.94 7.62
C ASP A 428 3.17 17.45 8.01
N GLY A 429 3.78 17.14 9.15
CA GLY A 429 3.95 15.78 9.69
C GLY A 429 2.76 15.19 10.46
N ASN A 430 1.57 15.83 10.50
CA ASN A 430 0.46 15.42 11.37
C ASN A 430 0.03 13.95 11.18
N GLN A 431 0.03 13.13 12.23
CA GLN A 431 -0.32 11.69 12.16
C GLN A 431 -1.83 11.43 11.97
N LEU A 432 -2.71 12.36 12.33
CA LEU A 432 -4.16 12.12 12.42
C LEU A 432 -4.87 11.83 11.07
N PRO A 433 -4.54 12.49 9.93
CA PRO A 433 -5.21 12.22 8.65
C PRO A 433 -4.87 10.86 8.03
N TRP A 434 -5.85 10.25 7.38
CA TRP A 434 -5.77 8.92 6.77
C TRP A 434 -4.88 8.88 5.50
N PRO A 435 -4.27 7.74 5.17
CA PRO A 435 -4.22 6.51 5.98
C PRO A 435 -3.30 6.67 7.20
N TRP A 436 -3.58 5.93 8.27
CA TRP A 436 -2.70 5.83 9.43
C TRP A 436 -1.52 4.89 9.16
N LEU A 437 -0.75 5.22 8.14
CA LEU A 437 0.44 4.50 7.71
C LEU A 437 1.65 5.43 7.71
N TYR A 438 2.82 4.90 8.04
CA TYR A 438 4.08 5.63 7.99
C TYR A 438 4.46 6.01 6.55
N GLY A 439 5.26 7.07 6.41
CA GLY A 439 5.76 7.56 5.12
C GLY A 439 7.27 7.35 4.94
N ASP A 440 7.76 7.65 3.74
CA ASP A 440 9.16 7.55 3.31
C ASP A 440 10.23 8.13 4.25
N ALA A 441 9.84 9.07 5.11
CA ALA A 441 10.74 9.79 5.99
C ALA A 441 10.14 9.86 7.40
N MET A 442 9.57 8.75 7.86
CA MET A 442 9.15 8.60 9.25
C MET A 442 10.36 8.55 10.20
N GLU A 443 10.24 9.23 11.33
CA GLU A 443 11.06 8.99 12.53
C GLU A 443 10.16 8.35 13.60
N SER A 444 10.74 7.54 14.49
CA SER A 444 9.97 6.70 15.43
C SER A 444 9.13 7.51 16.42
N VAL A 445 9.68 8.63 16.90
CA VAL A 445 8.92 9.77 17.45
C VAL A 445 8.66 10.73 16.29
N ALA A 446 7.40 11.09 16.07
CA ALA A 446 7.02 11.83 14.87
C ALA A 446 7.64 13.23 14.81
N VAL A 447 8.21 13.56 13.65
CA VAL A 447 8.77 14.89 13.36
C VAL A 447 7.86 15.66 12.39
N ASP A 448 7.91 17.00 12.43
CA ASP A 448 7.21 17.82 11.44
C ASP A 448 7.91 17.75 10.08
N ASN A 449 7.51 16.73 9.32
CA ASN A 449 8.01 16.40 8.00
C ASN A 449 6.82 15.92 7.16
N PRO A 450 6.51 16.55 6.01
CA PRO A 450 5.40 16.14 5.15
C PRO A 450 5.40 14.67 4.71
N ARG A 451 6.52 13.95 4.86
CA ARG A 451 6.66 12.52 4.53
C ARG A 451 6.83 11.60 5.76
N GLN A 452 6.49 12.08 6.96
CA GLN A 452 6.39 11.27 8.18
C GLN A 452 5.32 10.17 8.04
N ASN A 453 4.22 10.45 7.32
CA ASN A 453 3.08 9.56 7.14
C ASN A 453 2.70 9.48 5.64
N ALA A 454 2.05 8.39 5.23
CA ALA A 454 1.65 8.16 3.84
C ALA A 454 0.46 9.03 3.42
N ALA A 455 0.37 9.31 2.11
CA ALA A 455 -0.70 10.07 1.46
C ALA A 455 -1.34 9.27 0.31
N ILE A 456 -2.58 9.61 -0.01
CA ILE A 456 -3.25 9.11 -1.23
C ILE A 456 -2.56 9.66 -2.49
N THR A 457 -2.76 9.00 -3.62
CA THR A 457 -2.28 9.49 -4.93
C THR A 457 -3.02 10.77 -5.36
N TRP A 458 -2.43 11.53 -6.28
CA TRP A 458 -3.11 12.71 -6.86
C TRP A 458 -4.38 12.31 -7.63
N THR A 459 -4.34 11.18 -8.34
CA THR A 459 -5.50 10.58 -9.01
C THR A 459 -6.60 10.17 -8.03
N GLN A 460 -6.29 9.55 -6.90
CA GLN A 460 -7.26 9.28 -5.82
C GLN A 460 -7.86 10.58 -5.25
N GLU A 461 -7.05 11.62 -5.06
CA GLU A 461 -7.51 12.94 -4.63
C GLU A 461 -8.47 13.60 -5.64
N GLN A 462 -8.21 13.47 -6.96
CA GLN A 462 -9.15 13.95 -7.99
C GLN A 462 -10.47 13.15 -7.99
N VAL A 463 -10.42 11.84 -7.80
CA VAL A 463 -11.62 10.98 -7.69
C VAL A 463 -12.48 11.41 -6.49
N LEU A 464 -11.87 11.59 -5.31
CA LEU A 464 -12.57 12.07 -4.12
C LEU A 464 -13.15 13.49 -4.32
N ALA A 465 -12.42 14.40 -4.95
CA ALA A 465 -12.89 15.76 -5.21
C ALA A 465 -14.17 15.79 -6.08
N ARG A 466 -14.24 14.94 -7.12
CA ARG A 466 -15.41 14.82 -8.00
C ARG A 466 -16.60 14.13 -7.30
N TRP A 467 -16.32 13.11 -6.50
CA TRP A 467 -17.31 12.44 -5.65
C TRP A 467 -17.95 13.40 -4.62
N VAL A 468 -17.16 14.24 -3.96
CA VAL A 468 -17.67 15.33 -3.10
C VAL A 468 -18.53 16.30 -3.92
N ALA A 469 -18.07 16.71 -5.11
CA ALA A 469 -18.81 17.63 -5.99
C ALA A 469 -20.15 17.08 -6.54
N GLY A 470 -20.42 15.77 -6.44
CA GLY A 470 -21.60 15.13 -7.04
C GLY A 470 -21.41 14.73 -8.52
N ASP A 471 -20.20 14.95 -9.05
CA ASP A 471 -19.76 14.66 -10.42
C ASP A 471 -19.20 13.22 -10.51
N PHE A 472 -20.07 12.27 -10.17
CA PHE A 472 -19.79 10.83 -10.23
C PHE A 472 -21.06 10.04 -10.62
N ILE A 473 -20.90 8.81 -11.08
CA ILE A 473 -21.97 7.86 -11.35
C ILE A 473 -22.27 7.08 -10.07
N ASP A 474 -23.54 7.06 -9.65
CA ASP A 474 -24.02 6.11 -8.65
C ASP A 474 -24.24 4.75 -9.34
N ASP A 475 -23.21 3.91 -9.25
CA ASP A 475 -23.14 2.55 -9.78
C ASP A 475 -23.24 1.50 -8.66
N LEU A 476 -23.70 1.85 -7.45
CA LEU A 476 -23.72 0.92 -6.31
C LEU A 476 -24.57 -0.34 -6.59
N ALA A 477 -25.70 -0.16 -7.27
CA ALA A 477 -26.58 -1.25 -7.71
C ALA A 477 -26.17 -1.91 -9.04
N VAL A 478 -25.08 -1.46 -9.68
CA VAL A 478 -24.54 -2.08 -10.90
C VAL A 478 -23.63 -3.23 -10.50
N GLU A 479 -23.93 -4.44 -10.95
CA GLU A 479 -23.00 -5.56 -10.77
C GLU A 479 -21.83 -5.43 -11.72
N LEU A 480 -20.64 -5.28 -11.14
CA LEU A 480 -19.38 -5.23 -11.88
C LEU A 480 -18.99 -6.65 -12.27
N PRO A 481 -18.48 -6.89 -13.50
CA PRO A 481 -18.12 -8.23 -13.93
C PRO A 481 -17.00 -8.78 -13.05
N THR A 482 -17.23 -9.99 -12.53
CA THR A 482 -16.22 -10.77 -11.82
C THR A 482 -15.89 -12.00 -12.65
N TYR A 483 -14.62 -12.38 -12.65
CA TYR A 483 -14.07 -13.44 -13.49
C TYR A 483 -13.31 -14.42 -12.58
N ALA A 484 -13.57 -15.72 -12.74
CA ALA A 484 -12.89 -16.79 -12.03
C ALA A 484 -11.64 -17.27 -12.77
N ALA A 485 -11.60 -17.09 -14.09
CA ALA A 485 -10.45 -17.40 -14.95
C ALA A 485 -10.11 -16.23 -15.90
N ILE A 486 -8.84 -16.11 -16.29
CA ILE A 486 -8.39 -15.05 -17.22
C ILE A 486 -9.00 -15.22 -18.62
N GLU A 487 -9.36 -16.44 -19.00
CA GLU A 487 -10.05 -16.77 -20.26
C GLU A 487 -11.47 -16.19 -20.35
N GLU A 488 -12.10 -15.86 -19.23
CA GLU A 488 -13.45 -15.26 -19.18
C GLU A 488 -13.41 -13.73 -19.37
N VAL A 489 -12.26 -13.11 -19.10
CA VAL A 489 -12.01 -11.69 -19.31
C VAL A 489 -11.95 -11.41 -20.82
N PRO A 490 -12.57 -10.32 -21.33
CA PRO A 490 -12.49 -9.95 -22.74
C PRO A 490 -11.03 -9.89 -23.23
N LEU A 491 -10.76 -10.50 -24.40
CA LEU A 491 -9.39 -10.74 -24.89
C LEU A 491 -8.49 -9.48 -24.96
N ALA A 492 -9.09 -8.31 -25.22
CA ALA A 492 -8.38 -7.03 -25.25
C ALA A 492 -8.02 -6.49 -23.84
N GLU A 493 -8.74 -6.91 -22.80
CA GLU A 493 -8.57 -6.49 -21.40
C GLU A 493 -7.65 -7.44 -20.63
N GLN A 494 -7.51 -8.70 -21.07
CA GLN A 494 -6.66 -9.72 -20.42
C GLN A 494 -5.24 -9.24 -20.03
N PRO A 495 -4.48 -8.52 -20.87
CA PRO A 495 -3.15 -8.03 -20.47
C PRO A 495 -3.21 -7.04 -19.31
N GLY A 496 -4.15 -6.10 -19.34
CA GLY A 496 -4.35 -5.11 -18.27
C GLY A 496 -4.88 -5.73 -16.99
N MET A 497 -5.72 -6.77 -17.09
CA MET A 497 -6.15 -7.57 -15.94
C MET A 497 -4.97 -8.29 -15.28
N LEU A 498 -4.05 -8.88 -16.05
CA LEU A 498 -2.86 -9.55 -15.52
C LEU A 498 -1.88 -8.56 -14.88
N ASP A 499 -1.63 -7.42 -15.53
CA ASP A 499 -0.81 -6.33 -14.97
C ASP A 499 -1.41 -5.84 -13.64
N ARG A 500 -2.73 -5.61 -13.60
CA ARG A 500 -3.43 -5.17 -12.39
C ARG A 500 -3.45 -6.24 -11.29
N ALA A 501 -3.73 -7.51 -11.62
CA ALA A 501 -3.82 -8.59 -10.63
C ALA A 501 -2.48 -8.81 -9.89
N ALA A 502 -1.35 -8.60 -10.57
CA ALA A 502 -0.04 -8.63 -9.92
C ALA A 502 0.25 -7.40 -9.05
N LEU A 503 -0.29 -6.23 -9.41
CA LEU A 503 0.11 -4.93 -8.83
C LEU A 503 -0.88 -4.34 -7.81
N ASP A 504 -2.16 -4.69 -7.85
CA ASP A 504 -3.12 -4.38 -6.77
C ASP A 504 -2.70 -5.12 -5.47
N HIS A 505 -2.04 -6.28 -5.61
CA HIS A 505 -1.52 -7.08 -4.49
C HIS A 505 -0.09 -6.69 -4.04
N ALA A 506 0.57 -5.72 -4.68
CA ALA A 506 1.85 -5.18 -4.21
C ALA A 506 1.67 -3.83 -3.51
N LEU A 507 2.55 -3.49 -2.55
CA LEU A 507 2.43 -2.29 -1.73
C LEU A 507 2.95 -1.02 -2.43
N ALA A 508 2.45 0.14 -1.98
CA ALA A 508 3.03 1.44 -2.29
C ALA A 508 3.08 2.33 -1.04
N ASP A 509 4.31 2.77 -0.72
CA ASP A 509 4.70 3.57 0.45
C ASP A 509 4.43 2.89 1.83
N ALA A 510 5.13 3.23 2.91
CA ALA A 510 6.43 3.91 2.90
C ALA A 510 7.44 3.13 2.05
N PHE A 511 8.34 3.81 1.35
CA PHE A 511 9.50 3.15 0.75
C PHE A 511 10.71 3.26 1.69
N HIS A 512 10.59 2.57 2.82
CA HIS A 512 11.56 2.58 3.93
C HIS A 512 11.93 1.16 4.45
N PRO A 513 12.33 0.19 3.59
CA PRO A 513 12.43 0.25 2.13
C PRO A 513 11.13 -0.16 1.41
N GLY A 514 10.24 -0.95 2.02
CA GLY A 514 9.08 -1.57 1.39
C GLY A 514 9.19 -3.10 1.39
N CYS A 515 8.19 -3.83 0.86
CA CYS A 515 8.21 -5.30 0.84
C CYS A 515 8.62 -5.90 -0.52
N GLU A 516 7.84 -5.66 -1.57
CA GLU A 516 8.06 -6.28 -2.89
C GLU A 516 9.09 -5.51 -3.73
N VAL A 517 9.01 -4.18 -3.71
CA VAL A 517 9.87 -3.23 -4.41
C VAL A 517 9.95 -1.92 -3.61
N THR A 518 10.80 -0.98 -4.04
CA THR A 518 11.00 0.31 -3.36
C THR A 518 10.98 1.52 -4.32
N TRP A 519 11.31 2.70 -3.79
CA TRP A 519 11.14 4.03 -4.40
C TRP A 519 11.63 4.21 -5.85
N PRO A 520 12.63 3.49 -6.41
CA PRO A 520 12.94 3.58 -7.84
C PRO A 520 11.71 3.36 -8.72
N ILE A 521 10.78 2.49 -8.32
CA ILE A 521 9.62 2.10 -9.11
C ILE A 521 8.67 3.27 -9.45
N ARG A 522 8.71 4.39 -8.72
CA ARG A 522 7.92 5.60 -9.03
C ARG A 522 8.61 6.58 -9.98
N HIS A 523 9.80 6.25 -10.49
CA HIS A 523 10.49 7.04 -11.50
C HIS A 523 10.09 6.57 -12.90
N LEU A 524 9.43 7.45 -13.67
CA LEU A 524 9.00 7.18 -15.06
C LEU A 524 10.13 6.66 -15.97
N THR A 525 11.38 7.04 -15.67
CA THR A 525 12.58 6.59 -16.39
C THR A 525 12.88 5.09 -16.27
N MET A 526 12.26 4.39 -15.30
CA MET A 526 12.32 2.92 -15.17
C MET A 526 11.51 2.18 -16.24
N PHE A 527 10.69 2.88 -17.05
CA PHE A 527 9.70 2.29 -17.96
C PHE A 527 9.87 2.76 -19.40
N ASP A 528 9.47 1.92 -20.36
CA ASP A 528 9.38 2.27 -21.79
C ASP A 528 7.95 2.60 -22.25
N ARG A 529 6.95 2.04 -21.57
CA ARG A 529 5.52 2.33 -21.70
C ARG A 529 4.84 1.96 -20.37
N PRO A 530 3.56 2.30 -20.12
CA PRO A 530 2.86 1.88 -18.90
C PRO A 530 3.03 0.38 -18.59
N PHE A 531 3.30 0.05 -17.32
CA PHE A 531 3.48 -1.30 -16.79
C PHE A 531 4.62 -2.14 -17.42
N ARG A 532 5.59 -1.50 -18.10
CA ARG A 532 6.66 -2.22 -18.83
C ARG A 532 8.04 -1.63 -18.53
N ILE A 533 8.79 -2.33 -17.69
CA ILE A 533 10.15 -1.98 -17.26
C ILE A 533 11.07 -1.81 -18.48
N ARG A 534 11.94 -0.80 -18.45
CA ARG A 534 12.98 -0.55 -19.44
C ARG A 534 14.10 -1.56 -19.26
N HIS A 535 14.19 -2.53 -20.15
CA HIS A 535 15.24 -3.55 -20.11
C HIS A 535 16.60 -2.95 -20.55
N ARG A 536 17.66 -3.24 -19.78
CA ARG A 536 19.05 -3.04 -20.20
C ARG A 536 19.35 -3.91 -21.42
N PRO A 537 19.95 -3.38 -22.50
CA PRO A 537 20.30 -4.17 -23.67
C PRO A 537 21.19 -5.37 -23.34
N ALA A 538 20.92 -6.50 -23.98
CA ALA A 538 21.65 -7.74 -23.72
C ALA A 538 23.15 -7.58 -24.00
N GLY A 539 23.99 -7.89 -23.00
CA GLY A 539 25.44 -7.73 -23.07
C GLY A 539 25.97 -6.40 -22.50
N THR A 540 25.13 -5.39 -22.26
CA THR A 540 25.54 -4.17 -21.55
C THR A 540 25.85 -4.50 -20.07
N PRO A 541 27.05 -4.15 -19.55
CA PRO A 541 27.41 -4.42 -18.16
C PRO A 541 26.62 -3.52 -17.20
N ALA A 542 26.40 -3.98 -15.97
CA ALA A 542 25.79 -3.15 -14.92
C ALA A 542 26.68 -1.92 -14.61
N PRO A 543 26.11 -0.69 -14.51
CA PRO A 543 26.88 0.49 -14.20
C PRO A 543 27.50 0.46 -12.78
N SER A 544 28.65 1.12 -12.62
CA SER A 544 29.35 1.24 -11.33
C SER A 544 29.15 2.64 -10.74
N TYR A 545 28.33 2.75 -9.69
CA TYR A 545 28.02 4.02 -9.01
C TYR A 545 29.09 4.48 -7.99
N GLY A 546 30.21 3.76 -7.86
CA GLY A 546 31.29 4.06 -6.91
C GLY A 546 31.12 3.36 -5.56
N SER A 547 31.78 3.86 -4.52
CA SER A 547 31.71 3.30 -3.15
C SER A 547 30.53 3.79 -2.32
N THR A 548 29.79 4.78 -2.81
CA THR A 548 28.70 5.47 -2.12
C THR A 548 27.72 6.02 -3.14
N LEU A 549 26.47 5.57 -3.12
CA LEU A 549 25.42 6.11 -3.97
C LEU A 549 24.84 7.37 -3.31
N THR A 550 25.09 8.55 -3.89
CA THR A 550 24.45 9.80 -3.45
C THR A 550 23.13 10.02 -4.19
N GLN A 551 22.26 10.87 -3.66
CA GLN A 551 21.06 11.34 -4.37
C GLN A 551 21.37 11.92 -5.76
N SER A 552 22.49 12.64 -5.90
CA SER A 552 22.92 13.24 -7.17
C SER A 552 23.42 12.21 -8.20
N VAL A 553 24.02 11.10 -7.76
CA VAL A 553 24.35 9.97 -8.64
C VAL A 553 23.10 9.16 -8.96
N ALA A 554 22.21 8.95 -7.99
CA ALA A 554 20.97 8.20 -8.15
C ALA A 554 20.02 8.84 -9.17
N LEU A 555 19.80 10.15 -9.07
CA LEU A 555 18.99 10.95 -10.02
C LEU A 555 19.74 11.33 -11.31
N GLY A 556 21.01 10.94 -11.47
CA GLY A 556 21.81 11.30 -12.63
C GLY A 556 21.34 10.61 -13.92
N PRO A 557 21.73 11.14 -15.10
CA PRO A 557 21.43 10.48 -16.39
C PRO A 557 22.12 9.11 -16.52
N ASN A 558 23.23 8.91 -15.81
CA ASN A 558 23.95 7.63 -15.73
C ASN A 558 23.62 6.88 -14.41
N GLY A 559 22.52 7.23 -13.75
CA GLY A 559 22.08 6.63 -12.49
C GLY A 559 21.37 5.27 -12.69
N PRO A 560 21.00 4.60 -11.59
CA PRO A 560 20.32 3.31 -11.62
C PRO A 560 18.84 3.38 -12.04
N LEU A 561 18.27 4.58 -12.18
CA LEU A 561 16.81 4.80 -12.35
C LEU A 561 16.33 4.76 -13.81
N HIS A 562 17.12 4.17 -14.73
CA HIS A 562 16.83 4.13 -16.16
C HIS A 562 16.66 2.69 -16.64
N GLU A 563 17.65 2.13 -17.33
CA GLU A 563 17.63 0.74 -17.79
C GLU A 563 17.96 -0.27 -16.67
N GLN A 564 17.14 -1.33 -16.58
CA GLN A 564 17.22 -2.35 -15.53
C GLN A 564 17.75 -3.69 -16.10
N GLY A 565 18.67 -4.32 -15.38
CA GLY A 565 19.08 -5.72 -15.57
C GLY A 565 18.61 -6.61 -14.40
N PRO A 566 18.86 -7.93 -14.45
CA PRO A 566 18.40 -8.84 -13.40
C PRO A 566 18.95 -8.47 -12.01
N GLY A 567 18.08 -8.31 -11.02
CA GLY A 567 18.41 -7.91 -9.65
C GLY A 567 18.44 -6.40 -9.42
N ASP A 568 18.15 -5.57 -10.42
CA ASP A 568 18.21 -4.11 -10.28
C ASP A 568 16.99 -3.48 -9.58
N LEU A 569 15.90 -4.25 -9.38
CA LEU A 569 14.70 -3.85 -8.62
C LEU A 569 14.75 -4.29 -7.15
N THR A 570 15.30 -5.47 -6.83
CA THR A 570 15.33 -6.00 -5.44
C THR A 570 16.62 -5.72 -4.67
N ARG A 571 17.73 -5.36 -5.33
CA ARG A 571 19.02 -4.99 -4.67
C ARG A 571 18.93 -3.94 -3.55
N TRP A 572 17.84 -3.19 -3.53
CA TRP A 572 17.57 -2.07 -2.64
C TRP A 572 16.85 -2.48 -1.34
N MET A 573 16.26 -3.68 -1.29
CA MET A 573 15.44 -4.16 -0.17
C MET A 573 16.31 -4.64 1.01
N GLY A 574 15.64 -5.09 2.08
CA GLY A 574 16.25 -5.77 3.23
C GLY A 574 17.18 -6.92 2.84
N LEU A 575 18.40 -6.93 3.39
CA LEU A 575 19.33 -8.05 3.29
C LEU A 575 19.74 -8.55 4.70
N PRO A 576 19.21 -9.69 5.16
CA PRO A 576 18.17 -10.53 4.53
C PRO A 576 16.74 -9.94 4.72
N TRP A 577 15.80 -10.26 3.82
CA TRP A 577 14.43 -9.73 3.87
C TRP A 577 13.66 -10.07 5.17
N GLN A 578 14.03 -11.16 5.84
CA GLN A 578 13.48 -11.55 7.14
C GLN A 578 13.80 -10.55 8.25
N ALA A 579 14.97 -9.90 8.20
CA ALA A 579 15.35 -8.87 9.17
C ALA A 579 14.42 -7.66 9.07
N ASP A 580 14.08 -7.26 7.84
CA ASP A 580 13.08 -6.23 7.53
C ASP A 580 11.70 -6.62 8.09
N THR A 581 11.22 -7.81 7.71
CA THR A 581 9.90 -8.36 8.06
C THR A 581 9.66 -8.42 9.57
N ALA A 582 10.65 -8.86 10.34
CA ALA A 582 10.57 -8.90 11.81
C ALA A 582 10.32 -7.51 12.44
N PHE A 583 10.56 -6.43 11.71
CA PHE A 583 10.43 -5.05 12.17
C PHE A 583 9.52 -4.19 11.29
N CYS A 584 8.65 -4.77 10.45
CA CYS A 584 7.58 -4.05 9.75
C CYS A 584 6.35 -3.80 10.66
N ARG A 585 6.53 -3.05 11.77
CA ARG A 585 5.54 -2.95 12.87
C ARG A 585 4.68 -1.67 12.80
N ALA A 586 3.99 -1.41 13.90
CA ALA A 586 3.11 -0.27 14.11
C ALA A 586 3.28 0.29 15.54
N GLY A 587 2.84 1.52 15.79
CA GLY A 587 2.77 2.09 17.14
C GLY A 587 4.14 2.29 17.82
N TYR A 588 5.18 2.69 17.06
CA TYR A 588 6.51 2.94 17.64
C TYR A 588 6.49 4.03 18.71
N ASP A 589 5.68 5.07 18.50
CA ASP A 589 5.33 6.03 19.56
C ASP A 589 4.08 5.53 20.32
N LYS A 590 4.31 4.63 21.27
CA LYS A 590 3.28 4.09 22.17
C LYS A 590 2.57 5.17 23.01
N ALA A 591 3.15 6.38 23.13
CA ALA A 591 2.53 7.50 23.84
C ALA A 591 1.57 8.31 22.96
N TYR A 592 1.69 8.19 21.63
CA TYR A 592 0.67 8.59 20.67
C TYR A 592 -0.44 7.54 20.58
N ASP A 593 -0.12 6.33 20.12
CA ASP A 593 -1.03 5.18 20.02
C ASP A 593 -0.22 3.86 19.85
N PRO A 594 -0.58 2.76 20.53
CA PRO A 594 0.18 1.50 20.48
C PRO A 594 -0.10 0.64 19.22
N PHE A 595 -1.02 1.04 18.36
CA PHE A 595 -1.46 0.30 17.16
C PHE A 595 -1.28 1.08 15.85
N ILE A 596 -1.22 2.41 15.89
CA ILE A 596 -1.07 3.27 14.70
C ILE A 596 -0.06 4.42 14.89
N PRO A 597 0.57 4.94 13.82
CA PRO A 597 0.55 4.44 12.44
C PRO A 597 1.22 3.05 12.30
N SER A 598 1.03 2.42 11.14
CA SER A 598 1.66 1.14 10.77
C SER A 598 2.50 1.26 9.50
N PHE A 599 3.49 0.37 9.30
CA PHE A 599 4.19 0.27 8.02
C PHE A 599 3.29 -0.37 6.94
N TRP A 600 3.19 -1.70 6.96
CA TRP A 600 2.65 -2.48 5.83
C TRP A 600 1.66 -3.56 6.29
N PRO A 601 0.59 -3.20 7.02
CA PRO A 601 -0.27 -4.15 7.71
C PRO A 601 -0.93 -5.17 6.76
N ALA A 602 -1.16 -4.82 5.50
CA ALA A 602 -1.72 -5.72 4.50
C ALA A 602 -0.83 -6.95 4.21
N ARG A 603 0.51 -6.81 4.20
CA ARG A 603 1.46 -7.92 3.96
C ARG A 603 2.03 -8.50 5.25
N VAL A 604 2.34 -7.64 6.24
CA VAL A 604 2.90 -8.03 7.53
C VAL A 604 1.93 -7.58 8.63
N PRO A 605 1.05 -8.47 9.12
CA PRO A 605 0.08 -8.14 10.16
C PRO A 605 0.74 -7.63 11.45
N ASN A 606 -0.02 -6.85 12.21
CA ASN A 606 0.39 -6.34 13.52
C ASN A 606 -0.48 -6.93 14.63
N GLN A 607 -1.81 -6.90 14.47
CA GLN A 607 -2.74 -7.51 15.42
C GLN A 607 -3.85 -8.26 14.70
N VAL A 608 -4.09 -9.51 15.08
CA VAL A 608 -4.86 -10.50 14.30
C VAL A 608 -5.89 -11.23 15.16
N LEU A 609 -6.96 -11.75 14.53
CA LEU A 609 -7.92 -12.65 15.17
C LEU A 609 -7.34 -14.08 15.20
N THR A 610 -7.20 -14.69 16.37
CA THR A 610 -6.61 -16.04 16.51
C THR A 610 -7.62 -17.16 16.28
N LEU A 611 -7.12 -18.35 15.94
CA LEU A 611 -7.93 -19.57 15.86
C LEU A 611 -8.61 -19.93 17.20
N GLU A 612 -8.05 -19.53 18.34
CA GLU A 612 -8.66 -19.68 19.66
C GLU A 612 -9.87 -18.75 19.83
N GLN A 613 -9.70 -17.46 19.55
CA GLN A 613 -10.77 -16.45 19.59
C GLN A 613 -11.90 -16.80 18.61
N TYR A 614 -11.55 -17.26 17.40
CA TYR A 614 -12.51 -17.76 16.42
C TYR A 614 -13.33 -18.95 16.95
N ARG A 615 -12.71 -19.92 17.62
CA ARG A 615 -13.45 -21.04 18.25
C ARG A 615 -14.41 -20.56 19.34
N VAL A 616 -14.03 -19.57 20.14
CA VAL A 616 -14.91 -18.97 21.16
C VAL A 616 -16.09 -18.22 20.51
N LEU A 617 -15.85 -17.50 19.40
CA LEU A 617 -16.87 -16.80 18.62
C LEU A 617 -17.90 -17.76 17.96
N MET A 618 -17.44 -18.91 17.48
CA MET A 618 -18.31 -19.92 16.83
C MET A 618 -19.04 -20.84 17.83
N ASP A 619 -18.65 -20.86 19.11
CA ASP A 619 -19.25 -21.69 20.15
C ASP A 619 -20.60 -21.13 20.62
N THR A 620 -21.69 -21.62 20.02
CA THR A 620 -23.07 -21.20 20.31
C THR A 620 -23.57 -21.57 21.71
N SER A 621 -22.81 -22.33 22.50
CA SER A 621 -23.13 -22.59 23.91
C SER A 621 -22.72 -21.45 24.84
N ARG A 622 -21.88 -20.52 24.35
CA ARG A 622 -21.38 -19.38 25.12
C ARG A 622 -22.34 -18.19 25.11
N PRO A 623 -22.35 -17.36 26.17
CA PRO A 623 -23.05 -16.10 26.16
C PRO A 623 -22.66 -15.24 24.95
N LEU A 624 -23.65 -14.56 24.35
CA LEU A 624 -23.45 -13.70 23.18
C LEU A 624 -22.33 -12.68 23.40
N GLU A 625 -22.23 -12.08 24.59
CA GLU A 625 -21.20 -11.09 24.89
C GLU A 625 -19.79 -11.70 24.87
N THR A 626 -19.58 -12.88 25.47
CA THR A 626 -18.29 -13.60 25.41
C THR A 626 -17.87 -13.92 23.98
N ARG A 627 -18.84 -14.14 23.07
CA ARG A 627 -18.58 -14.36 21.64
C ARG A 627 -18.20 -13.04 20.94
N ARG A 628 -18.86 -11.92 21.29
CA ARG A 628 -18.53 -10.57 20.80
C ARG A 628 -17.17 -10.08 21.31
N ASP A 629 -16.84 -10.33 22.57
CA ASP A 629 -15.51 -10.08 23.16
C ASP A 629 -14.42 -10.83 22.39
N ALA A 630 -14.67 -12.10 22.05
CA ALA A 630 -13.75 -12.90 21.24
C ALA A 630 -13.61 -12.38 19.80
N PHE A 631 -14.66 -11.81 19.20
CA PHE A 631 -14.56 -11.13 17.90
C PHE A 631 -13.83 -9.77 17.98
N ALA A 632 -13.92 -9.05 19.09
CA ALA A 632 -13.24 -7.77 19.30
C ALA A 632 -11.74 -7.95 19.64
N ALA A 633 -11.41 -8.99 20.41
CA ALA A 633 -10.05 -9.26 20.86
C ALA A 633 -9.10 -9.57 19.69
N ARG A 634 -7.84 -9.15 19.83
CA ARG A 634 -6.75 -9.44 18.88
C ARG A 634 -5.52 -9.93 19.64
N ALA A 635 -4.60 -10.55 18.91
CA ALA A 635 -3.28 -10.96 19.38
C ALA A 635 -2.19 -10.25 18.57
N ASP A 636 -1.05 -9.91 19.17
CA ASP A 636 0.11 -9.42 18.42
C ASP A 636 0.65 -10.53 17.52
N TRP A 637 0.78 -10.26 16.23
CA TRP A 637 1.29 -11.20 15.24
C TRP A 637 2.78 -11.51 15.44
N ASN A 638 3.56 -10.55 15.96
CA ASN A 638 4.96 -10.75 16.32
C ASN A 638 5.13 -11.47 17.67
N ALA A 639 4.05 -11.87 18.35
CA ALA A 639 4.09 -12.53 19.66
C ALA A 639 4.69 -13.95 19.66
N ARG A 640 5.31 -14.41 18.57
CA ARG A 640 6.26 -15.54 18.56
C ARG A 640 7.71 -15.11 18.82
N LEU A 641 8.11 -13.94 18.34
CA LEU A 641 9.49 -13.45 18.38
C LEU A 641 9.89 -13.03 19.81
N ARG A 642 11.11 -13.36 20.24
CA ARG A 642 11.61 -13.19 21.62
C ARG A 642 13.07 -12.72 21.67
N GLY A 643 13.47 -12.18 22.81
CA GLY A 643 14.83 -11.70 23.06
C GLY A 643 15.09 -10.31 22.47
N SER A 644 16.36 -9.98 22.26
CA SER A 644 16.83 -8.75 21.64
C SER A 644 16.51 -8.67 20.14
N ALA A 645 16.64 -7.48 19.55
CA ALA A 645 16.35 -7.30 18.12
C ALA A 645 17.16 -8.23 17.18
N PRO A 646 18.47 -8.46 17.38
CA PRO A 646 19.22 -9.48 16.62
C PRO A 646 18.65 -10.89 16.75
N GLU A 647 18.23 -11.31 17.94
CA GLU A 647 17.65 -12.65 18.16
C GLU A 647 16.31 -12.79 17.44
N GLN A 648 15.48 -11.75 17.42
CA GLN A 648 14.22 -11.71 16.67
C GLN A 648 14.45 -11.73 15.14
N MET A 649 15.50 -11.08 14.63
CA MET A 649 15.87 -11.16 13.20
C MET A 649 16.36 -12.56 12.82
N VAL A 650 17.16 -13.22 13.68
CA VAL A 650 17.61 -14.62 13.46
C VAL A 650 16.44 -15.60 13.55
N GLN A 651 15.51 -15.42 14.49
CA GLN A 651 14.27 -16.21 14.56
C GLN A 651 13.47 -16.09 13.26
N MET A 652 13.24 -14.88 12.74
CA MET A 652 12.52 -14.74 11.46
C MET A 652 13.27 -15.40 10.29
N VAL A 653 14.60 -15.37 10.24
CA VAL A 653 15.38 -16.10 9.21
C VAL A 653 15.08 -17.61 9.20
N HIS A 654 14.86 -18.22 10.36
CA HIS A 654 14.60 -19.66 10.48
C HIS A 654 13.09 -20.01 10.51
N GLU A 655 12.24 -19.13 11.03
CA GLU A 655 10.84 -19.40 11.39
C GLU A 655 9.82 -18.53 10.62
N PHE A 656 10.20 -17.84 9.53
CA PHE A 656 9.23 -17.05 8.73
C PHE A 656 8.01 -17.88 8.29
N HIS A 657 8.23 -19.13 7.90
CA HIS A 657 7.20 -20.08 7.45
C HIS A 657 6.27 -20.56 8.59
N GLU A 658 6.62 -20.24 9.83
CA GLU A 658 5.95 -20.62 11.07
C GLU A 658 5.21 -19.41 11.71
N MET A 659 5.22 -18.25 11.03
CA MET A 659 4.42 -17.07 11.37
C MET A 659 2.97 -17.22 10.87
N GLY A 660 2.02 -16.59 11.55
CA GLY A 660 0.59 -16.83 11.31
C GLY A 660 0.08 -16.31 9.95
N LEU A 661 -0.54 -17.18 9.14
CA LEU A 661 -1.13 -16.82 7.85
C LEU A 661 -2.63 -16.53 8.01
N LEU A 662 -3.14 -15.43 7.43
CA LEU A 662 -4.55 -15.05 7.58
C LEU A 662 -5.46 -15.75 6.55
N GLU A 663 -6.00 -16.90 6.95
CA GLU A 663 -6.97 -17.67 6.19
C GLU A 663 -8.39 -17.10 6.28
N VAL A 664 -9.20 -17.32 5.25
CA VAL A 664 -10.61 -16.91 5.25
C VAL A 664 -11.48 -18.03 5.82
N GLN A 665 -12.16 -17.76 6.93
CA GLN A 665 -13.03 -18.69 7.66
C GLN A 665 -14.50 -18.21 7.61
N PRO A 666 -15.50 -19.11 7.73
CA PRO A 666 -16.91 -18.72 7.79
C PRO A 666 -17.22 -18.00 9.12
N GLY A 667 -18.03 -16.95 9.08
CA GLY A 667 -18.51 -16.26 10.28
C GLY A 667 -19.80 -16.85 10.84
N PRO A 668 -20.16 -16.52 12.10
CA PRO A 668 -21.42 -16.92 12.71
C PRO A 668 -22.60 -16.16 12.10
N SER A 669 -23.72 -16.83 11.86
CA SER A 669 -24.96 -16.21 11.37
C SER A 669 -25.83 -15.60 12.48
N ASP A 670 -25.48 -15.81 13.75
CA ASP A 670 -26.30 -15.52 14.93
C ASP A 670 -25.70 -14.44 15.85
N VAL A 671 -24.57 -13.82 15.49
CA VAL A 671 -23.93 -12.73 16.24
C VAL A 671 -24.04 -11.42 15.44
N PRO A 672 -24.94 -10.49 15.84
CA PRO A 672 -25.11 -9.22 15.13
C PRO A 672 -23.83 -8.38 15.05
N GLY A 673 -23.55 -7.83 13.87
CA GLY A 673 -22.35 -7.03 13.59
C GLY A 673 -21.09 -7.82 13.22
N VAL A 674 -21.15 -9.16 13.21
CA VAL A 674 -20.02 -10.01 12.78
C VAL A 674 -20.18 -10.40 11.29
N PRO A 675 -19.16 -10.25 10.44
CA PRO A 675 -19.26 -10.59 9.01
C PRO A 675 -19.39 -12.11 8.78
N SER A 676 -20.07 -12.49 7.70
CA SER A 676 -20.22 -13.90 7.28
C SER A 676 -18.92 -14.56 6.78
N ARG A 677 -17.85 -13.77 6.59
CA ARG A 677 -16.49 -14.24 6.26
C ARG A 677 -15.48 -13.48 7.12
N LEU A 678 -14.70 -14.23 7.89
CA LEU A 678 -13.68 -13.71 8.80
C LEU A 678 -12.29 -13.99 8.24
N ARG A 679 -11.28 -13.24 8.68
CA ARG A 679 -9.88 -13.62 8.51
C ARG A 679 -9.28 -14.02 9.85
N VAL A 680 -8.67 -15.19 9.89
CA VAL A 680 -8.18 -15.83 11.12
C VAL A 680 -6.73 -16.27 10.91
N ALA A 681 -5.85 -15.95 11.86
CA ALA A 681 -4.46 -16.39 11.82
C ALA A 681 -4.37 -17.89 12.09
N ALA A 682 -3.92 -18.65 11.09
CA ALA A 682 -3.56 -20.05 11.17
C ALA A 682 -2.07 -20.17 11.56
N GLY A 683 -1.79 -20.84 12.68
CA GLY A 683 -0.44 -20.99 13.23
C GLY A 683 0.14 -19.71 13.86
N GLY A 684 1.39 -19.82 14.31
CA GLY A 684 2.29 -18.70 14.68
C GLY A 684 1.93 -17.77 15.85
N VAL A 685 0.69 -17.71 16.33
CA VAL A 685 0.22 -16.62 17.22
C VAL A 685 -0.22 -17.13 18.59
N ALA A 686 0.38 -16.60 19.66
CA ALA A 686 0.25 -17.09 21.03
C ALA A 686 -0.74 -16.28 21.90
N GLY A 687 -2.03 -16.62 21.79
CA GLY A 687 -3.10 -16.16 22.70
C GLY A 687 -3.51 -14.68 22.57
N PRO A 688 -4.61 -14.24 23.22
CA PRO A 688 -5.07 -12.85 23.18
C PRO A 688 -4.10 -11.86 23.85
N LEU A 689 -4.09 -10.61 23.37
CA LEU A 689 -3.65 -9.49 24.19
C LEU A 689 -4.57 -9.39 25.43
N LYS A 690 -4.00 -9.54 26.63
CA LYS A 690 -4.73 -9.32 27.88
C LYS A 690 -5.01 -7.83 28.05
N GLY A 691 -6.16 -7.48 28.64
CA GLY A 691 -6.75 -6.13 28.65
C GLY A 691 -6.06 -5.05 29.51
N GLU A 692 -4.76 -5.16 29.74
CA GLU A 692 -3.92 -4.03 30.13
C GLU A 692 -3.14 -3.57 28.90
N ALA A 693 -2.63 -2.33 28.87
CA ALA A 693 -1.67 -1.95 27.84
C ALA A 693 -0.38 -2.74 28.10
N ALA A 694 -0.27 -3.92 27.48
CA ALA A 694 0.76 -4.89 27.81
C ALA A 694 2.14 -4.22 27.78
N GLU A 695 2.93 -4.44 28.84
CA GLU A 695 4.34 -4.07 28.91
C GLU A 695 5.14 -4.97 27.96
N LEU A 696 4.92 -4.76 26.66
CA LEU A 696 5.98 -4.81 25.67
C LEU A 696 7.09 -3.90 26.21
N GLU A 697 8.07 -4.54 26.84
CA GLU A 697 9.27 -3.93 27.43
C GLU A 697 9.73 -2.70 26.63
N PRO A 698 10.18 -1.61 27.29
CA PRO A 698 10.82 -0.50 26.62
C PRO A 698 12.15 -0.96 26.02
N HIS A 699 12.07 -1.59 24.85
CA HIS A 699 13.18 -1.75 23.92
C HIS A 699 13.58 -0.34 23.44
N GLU A 700 14.36 0.35 24.28
CA GLU A 700 14.94 1.65 23.98
C GLU A 700 15.63 1.56 22.62
N TRP A 701 15.10 2.28 21.63
CA TRP A 701 15.75 2.40 20.34
C TRP A 701 16.95 3.34 20.51
N PRO A 702 18.20 2.89 20.30
CA PRO A 702 19.35 3.78 20.37
C PRO A 702 19.30 4.78 19.22
N VAL A 703 18.70 5.93 19.49
CA VAL A 703 18.44 7.01 18.53
C VAL A 703 19.71 7.35 17.75
N PRO A 704 19.67 7.48 16.41
CA PRO A 704 20.78 7.99 15.63
C PRO A 704 21.09 9.45 16.04
N VAL A 705 21.99 9.65 17.02
CA VAL A 705 22.28 10.97 17.59
C VAL A 705 23.02 11.85 16.57
N HIS A 706 22.26 12.51 15.71
CA HIS A 706 22.71 13.61 14.88
C HIS A 706 23.05 14.81 15.76
N LYS A 707 24.28 14.82 16.30
CA LYS A 707 24.88 16.02 16.89
C LYS A 707 24.72 17.18 15.88
N PRO A 708 24.03 18.27 16.24
CA PRO A 708 23.87 19.40 15.33
C PRO A 708 25.25 19.96 15.01
N ALA A 709 25.51 20.19 13.72
CA ALA A 709 26.73 20.86 13.30
C ALA A 709 26.77 22.24 13.95
N ARG A 710 27.82 22.52 14.75
CA ARG A 710 28.12 23.88 15.16
C ARG A 710 28.42 24.71 13.90
N ARG A 711 27.93 25.95 13.89
CA ARG A 711 28.15 26.93 12.82
C ARG A 711 29.63 27.26 12.67
#